data_AF-A0A9P5WJ28-F1
#
_entry.id   AF-A0A9P5WJ28-F1
#
_cell.length_a   1.000
_cell.length_b   1.000
_cell.length_c   1.000
_cell.angle_alpha   90.00
_cell.angle_beta   90.00
_cell.angle_gamma   90.00
#
_symmetry.space_group_name_H-M   'P 1'
#
loop_
_entity.id
_entity.type
_entity.pdbx_description
1 polymer ?
#
loop_
_entity_poly.entity_id
_entity_poly.type
_entity_poly.pdbx_seq_one_letter_code
_entity_poly.pdbx_strand_id
1 'polypeptide(L)'
;MKYGNYLKERKQQLPAEWQQTFIDYEGLKNFIKEHIAPVCLKPTLANQQSWPAPNAAPDTSSAVAAAQEDLNAFSSVIASRLTILQTKVPEFLSKLDTQVAEVSAFTTTETQKIYEAYGAFQSSSSTTTATATATATATTESSLERLLQSVIKLEKYIFLNYTGIVKIIKKMDRHAGLSISESYLGRVWKLPFARAEQLSSLKKELMEKLSGVLTKINTTVAQQDSATGRTADGPYSPVALNFKMDSPVMMWRPTALKPTEKTWFPPAALLPHQRVLISMSGPHGTDIIGTLLACAAKYQCEVEDFTFARLYHNVTFAILITIKNDDMDIFRDLAEAAKRWDATLTFDILDSLKKDPHFGNYVPRSLEDAPYEGRLKYTATVLCQHGLTSAFLSDWVQLLLENKISVEKMVRLNEGQLSCADYKLSIPTALHMDKFREALFQLSAAHGTDVALQPYDVFRKHKRLVVFDMDSTLIQQEVIDEIARHAGVMKQVSEITEAAMNGEIDFKESLKRRVALLKGTPVTVLDTVREQLTFTEDALYLCRALKKIGFKLAVISGGFMPLALHVKNILGLDYAFANQLKVSPDGLYLTGETVGPIVSGERKAELLEVIAQAESVTLDQVIAVGDGANDLWMLAKAGLGIAFNAKPRVQQKARARINQKSLKYVLYLLGYEDAEIRQLANS
;
A
#
# COMPACT_ATOMS: atom_id res chain seq x y z
N MET A 1 20.17 22.03 -19.55
CA MET A 1 20.19 23.34 -20.27
C MET A 1 20.03 24.49 -19.27
N LYS A 2 20.74 25.62 -19.42
CA LYS A 2 20.56 26.80 -18.54
C LYS A 2 19.15 27.37 -18.73
N TYR A 3 18.48 27.76 -17.65
CA TYR A 3 17.06 28.14 -17.69
C TYR A 3 16.76 29.31 -18.66
N GLY A 4 17.64 30.30 -18.78
CA GLY A 4 17.46 31.39 -19.75
C GLY A 4 17.42 30.91 -21.21
N ASN A 5 18.20 29.89 -21.58
CA ASN A 5 18.17 29.31 -22.91
C ASN A 5 16.91 28.45 -23.12
N TYR A 6 16.52 27.70 -22.09
CA TYR A 6 15.28 26.92 -22.07
C TYR A 6 14.04 27.80 -22.23
N LEU A 7 14.00 28.96 -21.55
CA LEU A 7 12.91 29.92 -21.66
C LEU A 7 12.84 30.53 -23.07
N LYS A 8 13.98 30.88 -23.68
CA LYS A 8 14.05 31.41 -25.06
C LYS A 8 13.52 30.40 -26.10
N GLU A 9 13.91 29.14 -26.00
CA GLU A 9 13.47 28.08 -26.92
C GLU A 9 11.97 27.80 -26.79
N ARG A 10 11.45 27.74 -25.56
CA ARG A 10 10.02 27.48 -25.32
C ARG A 10 9.13 28.68 -25.61
N LYS A 11 9.66 29.90 -25.49
CA LYS A 11 8.97 31.14 -25.88
C LYS A 11 8.65 31.17 -27.39
N GLN A 12 9.50 30.59 -28.23
CA GLN A 12 9.27 30.47 -29.68
C GLN A 12 8.11 29.52 -30.03
N GLN A 13 7.71 28.63 -29.12
CA GLN A 13 6.61 27.68 -29.31
C GLN A 13 5.23 28.27 -28.95
N LEU A 14 5.20 29.52 -28.47
CA LEU A 14 3.98 30.22 -28.05
C LEU A 14 3.62 31.34 -29.03
N PRO A 15 2.34 31.76 -29.11
CA PRO A 15 1.88 32.83 -30.00
C PRO A 15 2.72 34.11 -29.84
N ALA A 16 3.01 34.80 -30.94
CA ALA A 16 3.88 35.99 -30.95
C ALA A 16 3.41 37.11 -30.00
N GLU A 17 2.09 37.25 -29.84
CA GLU A 17 1.46 38.21 -28.92
C GLU A 17 1.77 37.93 -27.46
N TRP A 18 1.92 36.66 -27.08
CA TRP A 18 2.18 36.23 -25.69
C TRP A 18 3.64 36.36 -25.32
N GLN A 19 4.52 36.54 -26.31
CA GLN A 19 5.95 36.64 -26.08
C GLN A 19 6.34 37.97 -25.43
N GLN A 20 5.53 39.03 -25.55
CA GLN A 20 5.85 40.34 -25.00
C GLN A 20 5.57 40.45 -23.49
N THR A 21 4.69 39.60 -22.95
CA THR A 21 4.23 39.64 -21.54
C THR A 21 4.95 38.65 -20.62
N PHE A 22 6.10 38.11 -21.03
CA PHE A 22 6.91 37.21 -20.20
C PHE A 22 7.74 37.98 -19.17
N ILE A 23 8.00 37.34 -18.03
CA ILE A 23 8.96 37.84 -17.04
C ILE A 23 10.34 38.02 -17.68
N ASP A 24 10.94 39.19 -17.46
CA ASP A 24 12.29 39.51 -17.93
C ASP A 24 13.34 38.84 -17.02
N TYR A 25 13.45 37.53 -17.19
CA TYR A 25 14.36 36.70 -16.42
C TYR A 25 15.84 37.10 -16.61
N GLU A 26 16.24 37.58 -17.79
CA GLU A 26 17.62 37.96 -18.06
C GLU A 26 17.94 39.37 -17.49
N GLY A 27 17.04 40.34 -17.60
CA GLY A 27 17.21 41.64 -16.96
C GLY A 27 17.26 41.55 -15.43
N LEU A 28 16.36 40.79 -14.82
CA LEU A 28 16.39 40.53 -13.37
C LEU A 28 17.67 39.78 -12.94
N LYS A 29 18.16 38.88 -13.79
CA LYS A 29 19.42 38.14 -13.54
C LYS A 29 20.64 39.04 -13.66
N ASN A 30 20.64 40.01 -14.58
CA ASN A 30 21.71 41.00 -14.71
C ASN A 30 21.69 41.97 -13.52
N PHE A 31 20.50 42.42 -13.09
CA PHE A 31 20.34 43.23 -11.88
C PHE A 31 20.96 42.56 -10.64
N ILE A 32 20.69 41.25 -10.44
CA ILE A 32 21.31 40.49 -9.34
C ILE A 32 22.84 40.45 -9.48
N LYS A 33 23.37 40.28 -10.69
CA LYS A 33 24.82 40.22 -10.92
C LYS A 33 25.51 41.55 -10.70
N GLU A 34 24.88 42.66 -11.08
CA GLU A 34 25.48 44.00 -11.05
C GLU A 34 25.35 44.63 -9.66
N HIS A 35 24.25 44.41 -8.96
CA HIS A 35 23.95 45.15 -7.73
C HIS A 35 23.93 44.31 -6.45
N ILE A 36 23.71 42.98 -6.54
CA ILE A 36 23.54 42.11 -5.35
C ILE A 36 24.74 41.17 -5.18
N ALA A 37 25.22 40.55 -6.25
CA ALA A 37 26.34 39.62 -6.21
C ALA A 37 27.67 40.22 -5.72
N PRO A 38 28.05 41.48 -6.05
CA PRO A 38 29.28 42.10 -5.54
C PRO A 38 29.23 42.37 -4.03
N VAL A 39 28.02 42.52 -3.50
CA VAL A 39 27.73 42.91 -2.11
C VAL A 39 27.39 41.67 -1.26
N CYS A 40 27.64 40.47 -1.79
CA CYS A 40 27.29 39.21 -1.16
C CYS A 40 27.96 39.04 0.21
N LEU A 41 27.17 38.63 1.19
CA LEU A 41 27.61 38.33 2.56
C LEU A 41 28.31 36.97 2.68
N LYS A 42 28.33 36.15 1.62
CA LYS A 42 29.08 34.89 1.56
C LYS A 42 30.49 35.11 0.99
N PRO A 43 31.54 34.51 1.58
CA PRO A 43 32.89 34.59 1.03
C PRO A 43 32.98 33.72 -0.24
N THR A 44 32.92 34.36 -1.41
CA THR A 44 33.38 33.77 -2.66
C THR A 44 34.84 34.18 -2.92
N LEU A 45 35.59 33.37 -3.67
CA LEU A 45 37.02 33.61 -4.01
C LEU A 45 37.30 35.02 -4.56
N ALA A 46 36.35 35.63 -5.27
CA ALA A 46 36.46 37.01 -5.77
C ALA A 46 36.35 38.08 -4.67
N ASN A 47 35.64 37.78 -3.58
CA ASN A 47 35.45 38.70 -2.46
C ASN A 47 36.60 38.63 -1.44
N GLN A 48 37.45 37.61 -1.46
CA GLN A 48 38.61 37.48 -0.56
C GLN A 48 39.70 38.53 -0.79
N GLN A 49 39.84 39.08 -2.01
CA GLN A 49 40.84 40.11 -2.33
C GLN A 49 40.54 41.48 -1.71
N SER A 50 39.33 41.70 -1.18
CA SER A 50 38.92 42.97 -0.55
C SER A 50 39.02 42.96 0.98
N TRP A 51 39.50 41.87 1.56
CA TRP A 51 39.71 41.75 3.00
C TRP A 51 41.15 42.13 3.32
N PRO A 52 41.40 42.95 4.36
CA PRO A 52 42.75 43.18 4.82
C PRO A 52 43.41 41.83 5.13
N ALA A 53 44.59 41.60 4.55
CA ALA A 53 45.35 40.38 4.80
C ALA A 53 45.81 40.37 6.27
N PRO A 54 45.73 39.24 6.98
CA PRO A 54 46.20 39.18 8.36
C PRO A 54 47.72 39.40 8.38
N ASN A 55 48.17 40.49 8.99
CA ASN A 55 49.59 40.75 9.20
C ASN A 55 50.18 39.69 10.14
N ALA A 56 51.32 39.10 9.75
CA ALA A 56 52.04 38.10 10.53
C ALA A 56 52.60 38.71 11.85
N ALA A 57 52.46 37.97 12.96
CA ALA A 57 52.75 38.36 14.34
C ALA A 57 54.28 38.39 14.68
N PRO A 58 54.74 38.81 15.89
CA PRO A 58 53.98 39.19 17.11
C PRO A 58 54.48 40.40 17.94
N ASP A 59 53.59 40.96 18.78
CA ASP A 59 53.88 41.38 20.17
C ASP A 59 52.55 41.49 20.96
N THR A 60 52.50 40.98 22.19
CA THR A 60 51.26 40.59 22.91
C THR A 60 50.36 41.75 23.37
N SER A 61 50.80 43.01 23.25
CA SER A 61 49.95 44.20 23.50
C SER A 61 49.47 44.88 22.22
N SER A 62 50.18 44.72 21.09
CA SER A 62 49.78 45.27 19.79
C SER A 62 48.79 44.38 19.05
N ALA A 63 48.78 43.07 19.35
CA ALA A 63 47.85 42.10 18.76
C ALA A 63 46.37 42.37 19.12
N VAL A 64 46.08 42.88 20.31
CA VAL A 64 44.71 43.22 20.74
C VAL A 64 44.23 44.49 20.02
N ALA A 65 45.11 45.49 19.84
CA ALA A 65 44.80 46.71 19.10
C ALA A 65 44.61 46.44 17.60
N ALA A 66 45.49 45.63 16.99
CA ALA A 66 45.36 45.21 15.59
C ALA A 66 44.11 44.37 15.34
N ALA A 67 43.78 43.42 16.25
CA ALA A 67 42.55 42.66 16.17
C ALA A 67 41.29 43.54 16.32
N GLN A 68 41.36 44.59 17.14
CA GLN A 68 40.25 45.55 17.30
C GLN A 68 40.09 46.45 16.05
N GLU A 69 41.18 46.87 15.42
CA GLU A 69 41.15 47.61 14.15
C GLU A 69 40.62 46.75 12.99
N ASP A 70 41.04 45.47 12.90
CA ASP A 70 40.53 44.51 11.92
C ASP A 70 39.03 44.23 12.13
N LEU A 71 38.57 44.15 13.39
CA LEU A 71 37.15 43.97 13.73
C LEU A 71 36.33 45.22 13.36
N ASN A 72 36.88 46.42 13.56
CA ASN A 72 36.23 47.68 13.18
C ASN A 72 36.17 47.83 11.65
N ALA A 73 37.25 47.45 10.94
CA ALA A 73 37.31 47.42 9.48
C ALA A 73 36.28 46.43 8.90
N PHE A 74 36.22 45.22 9.45
CA PHE A 74 35.20 44.21 9.13
C PHE A 74 33.78 44.75 9.32
N SER A 75 33.52 45.35 10.49
CA SER A 75 32.20 45.88 10.83
C SER A 75 31.78 46.99 9.87
N SER A 76 32.72 47.85 9.44
CA SER A 76 32.46 48.90 8.44
C SER A 76 32.13 48.34 7.04
N VAL A 77 32.83 47.28 6.62
CA VAL A 77 32.60 46.62 5.32
C VAL A 77 31.26 45.88 5.31
N ILE A 78 30.91 45.18 6.39
CA ILE A 78 29.61 44.53 6.52
C ILE A 78 28.48 45.55 6.62
N ALA A 79 28.66 46.63 7.38
CA ALA A 79 27.68 47.71 7.48
C ALA A 79 27.41 48.36 6.12
N SER A 80 28.44 48.72 5.36
CA SER A 80 28.28 49.30 4.01
C SER A 80 27.58 48.34 3.04
N ARG A 81 27.90 47.04 3.09
CA ARG A 81 27.24 46.00 2.29
C ARG A 81 25.76 45.83 2.67
N LEU A 82 25.45 45.82 3.96
CA LEU A 82 24.08 45.74 4.45
C LEU A 82 23.26 46.97 4.03
N THR A 83 23.82 48.17 4.08
CA THR A 83 23.14 49.40 3.62
C THR A 83 22.79 49.35 2.12
N ILE A 84 23.69 48.82 1.29
CA ILE A 84 23.44 48.65 -0.14
C ILE A 84 22.36 47.59 -0.38
N LEU A 85 22.42 46.45 0.32
CA LEU A 85 21.39 45.41 0.23
C LEU A 85 20.02 45.90 0.70
N GLN A 86 19.97 46.71 1.77
CA GLN A 86 18.74 47.35 2.26
C GLN A 86 18.07 48.23 1.21
N THR A 87 18.84 48.85 0.32
CA THR A 87 18.28 49.68 -0.77
C THR A 87 17.95 48.85 -2.01
N LYS A 88 18.86 47.94 -2.42
CA LYS A 88 18.78 47.24 -3.70
C LYS A 88 17.87 46.02 -3.70
N VAL A 89 17.67 45.36 -2.55
CA VAL A 89 16.73 44.22 -2.45
C VAL A 89 15.27 44.69 -2.60
N PRO A 90 14.79 45.76 -1.94
CA PRO A 90 13.47 46.31 -2.21
C PRO A 90 13.29 46.78 -3.66
N GLU A 91 14.31 47.40 -4.27
CA GLU A 91 14.28 47.80 -5.68
C GLU A 91 14.08 46.59 -6.62
N PHE A 92 14.78 45.49 -6.35
CA PHE A 92 14.60 44.22 -7.07
C PHE A 92 13.19 43.65 -6.89
N LEU A 93 12.69 43.61 -5.65
CA LEU A 93 11.36 43.09 -5.35
C LEU A 93 10.25 43.94 -5.99
N SER A 94 10.41 45.27 -6.04
CA SER A 94 9.49 46.17 -6.73
C SER A 94 9.44 45.88 -8.24
N LYS A 95 10.61 45.73 -8.89
CA LYS A 95 10.68 45.34 -10.32
C LYS A 95 10.04 43.98 -10.59
N LEU A 96 10.25 43.01 -9.69
CA LEU A 96 9.64 41.68 -9.81
C LEU A 96 8.12 41.75 -9.60
N ASP A 97 7.64 42.53 -8.63
CA ASP A 97 6.21 42.72 -8.35
C ASP A 97 5.47 43.34 -9.54
N THR A 98 6.06 44.31 -10.23
CA THR A 98 5.50 44.88 -11.47
C THR A 98 5.32 43.80 -12.55
N GLN A 99 6.35 42.97 -12.79
CA GLN A 99 6.27 41.90 -13.79
C GLN A 99 5.30 40.79 -13.40
N VAL A 100 5.21 40.45 -12.12
CA VAL A 100 4.23 39.47 -11.62
C VAL A 100 2.81 40.00 -11.79
N ALA A 101 2.57 41.30 -11.57
CA ALA A 101 1.28 41.93 -11.80
C ALA A 101 0.88 41.90 -13.28
N GLU A 102 1.82 42.22 -14.19
CA GLU A 102 1.59 42.17 -15.65
C GLU A 102 1.24 40.75 -16.12
N VAL A 103 1.98 39.73 -15.69
CA VAL A 103 1.71 38.31 -16.01
C VAL A 103 0.37 37.87 -15.43
N SER A 104 0.04 38.30 -14.22
CA SER A 104 -1.23 37.97 -13.58
C SER A 104 -2.42 38.60 -14.32
N ALA A 105 -2.31 39.86 -14.72
CA ALA A 105 -3.33 40.56 -15.50
C ALA A 105 -3.54 39.87 -16.85
N PHE A 106 -2.45 39.60 -17.57
CA PHE A 106 -2.48 38.90 -18.85
C PHE A 106 -3.14 37.51 -18.75
N THR A 107 -2.73 36.70 -17.76
CA THR A 107 -3.30 35.37 -17.55
C THR A 107 -4.80 35.44 -17.24
N THR A 108 -5.23 36.45 -16.49
CA THR A 108 -6.65 36.65 -16.16
C THR A 108 -7.46 37.01 -17.41
N THR A 109 -6.97 37.92 -18.25
CA THR A 109 -7.61 38.28 -19.51
C THR A 109 -7.70 37.10 -20.48
N GLU A 110 -6.63 36.32 -20.64
CA GLU A 110 -6.64 35.15 -21.53
C GLU A 110 -7.53 34.02 -21.00
N THR A 111 -7.56 33.81 -19.68
CA THR A 111 -8.50 32.86 -19.07
C THR A 111 -9.94 33.27 -19.34
N GLN A 112 -10.27 34.55 -19.20
CA GLN A 112 -11.60 35.09 -19.49
C GLN A 112 -12.00 34.89 -20.96
N LYS A 113 -11.11 35.17 -21.91
CA LYS A 113 -11.36 34.92 -23.35
C LYS A 113 -11.67 33.45 -23.65
N ILE A 114 -10.96 32.52 -23.01
CA ILE A 114 -11.20 31.08 -23.17
C ILE A 114 -12.58 30.69 -22.61
N TYR A 115 -12.98 31.25 -21.48
CA TYR A 115 -14.30 31.03 -20.90
C TYR A 115 -15.44 31.62 -21.73
N GLU A 116 -15.25 32.81 -22.30
CA GLU A 116 -16.23 33.42 -23.22
C GLU A 116 -16.39 32.60 -24.50
N ALA A 117 -15.28 32.12 -25.08
CA ALA A 117 -15.31 31.22 -26.22
C ALA A 117 -16.00 29.87 -25.88
N TYR A 118 -15.79 29.36 -24.68
CA TYR A 118 -16.46 28.16 -24.18
C TYR A 118 -17.96 28.37 -23.96
N GLY A 119 -18.38 29.50 -23.39
CA GLY A 119 -19.79 29.87 -23.21
C GLY A 119 -20.54 30.08 -24.53
N ALA A 120 -19.87 30.67 -25.52
CA ALA A 120 -20.39 30.80 -26.88
C ALA A 120 -20.58 29.42 -27.55
N PHE A 121 -19.66 28.48 -27.32
CA PHE A 121 -19.78 27.08 -27.79
C PHE A 121 -20.94 26.33 -27.11
N GLN A 122 -21.17 26.54 -25.82
CA GLN A 122 -22.31 25.93 -25.13
C GLN A 122 -23.66 26.45 -25.68
N SER A 123 -23.74 27.76 -25.92
CA SER A 123 -24.95 28.41 -26.44
C SER A 123 -25.27 28.02 -27.90
N SER A 124 -24.27 27.73 -28.72
CA SER A 124 -24.49 27.24 -30.09
C SER A 124 -24.89 25.76 -30.14
N SER A 125 -24.44 24.96 -29.16
CA SER A 125 -24.78 23.54 -29.04
C SER A 125 -26.22 23.28 -28.58
N SER A 126 -26.85 24.21 -27.84
CA SER A 126 -28.24 24.06 -27.35
C SER A 126 -29.32 24.33 -28.41
N THR A 127 -28.98 24.96 -29.54
CA THR A 127 -29.96 25.43 -30.54
C THR A 127 -30.08 24.46 -31.74
N THR A 128 -29.30 23.37 -31.77
CA THR A 128 -29.30 22.42 -32.89
C THR A 128 -30.22 21.23 -32.58
N THR A 129 -31.51 21.38 -32.90
CA THR A 129 -32.51 20.31 -32.77
C THR A 129 -32.28 19.24 -33.84
N ALA A 130 -32.11 18.00 -33.40
CA ALA A 130 -32.43 16.72 -34.06
C ALA A 130 -32.48 16.68 -35.61
N THR A 131 -31.37 16.92 -36.30
CA THR A 131 -30.95 16.25 -37.55
C THR A 131 -29.59 16.83 -37.98
N ALA A 132 -28.49 16.22 -37.54
CA ALA A 132 -27.14 16.68 -37.90
C ALA A 132 -26.38 15.54 -38.58
N THR A 133 -26.07 15.75 -39.87
CA THR A 133 -25.20 14.94 -40.73
C THR A 133 -23.75 14.91 -40.22
N ALA A 134 -22.97 13.90 -40.63
CA ALA A 134 -21.57 13.68 -40.25
C ALA A 134 -20.63 14.89 -40.42
N THR A 135 -21.01 15.87 -41.25
CA THR A 135 -20.28 17.12 -41.48
C THR A 135 -20.39 18.12 -40.33
N ALA A 136 -21.47 18.09 -39.54
CA ALA A 136 -21.70 19.00 -38.40
C ALA A 136 -21.02 18.50 -37.10
N THR A 137 -20.80 17.19 -36.98
CA THR A 137 -20.03 16.57 -35.87
C THR A 137 -18.52 16.81 -36.03
N ALA A 138 -18.00 16.81 -37.25
CA ALA A 138 -16.58 17.09 -37.51
C ALA A 138 -16.19 18.55 -37.20
N THR A 139 -17.09 19.51 -37.42
CA THR A 139 -16.85 20.94 -37.13
C THR A 139 -16.92 21.26 -35.63
N THR A 140 -17.74 20.53 -34.88
CA THR A 140 -17.83 20.65 -33.41
C THR A 140 -16.62 20.03 -32.71
N GLU A 141 -16.13 18.88 -33.18
CA GLU A 141 -14.90 18.24 -32.69
C GLU A 141 -13.67 19.14 -32.91
N SER A 142 -13.49 19.68 -34.13
CA SER A 142 -12.39 20.59 -34.43
C SER A 142 -12.41 21.87 -33.57
N SER A 143 -13.60 22.34 -33.17
CA SER A 143 -13.74 23.53 -32.32
C SER A 143 -13.39 23.25 -30.85
N LEU A 144 -13.76 22.07 -30.33
CA LEU A 144 -13.38 21.60 -28.99
C LEU A 144 -11.88 21.34 -28.88
N GLU A 145 -11.27 20.73 -29.90
CA GLU A 145 -9.82 20.51 -29.95
C GLU A 145 -9.05 21.83 -29.94
N ARG A 146 -9.51 22.85 -30.68
CA ARG A 146 -8.91 24.19 -30.68
C ARG A 146 -8.99 24.85 -29.30
N LEU A 147 -10.11 24.72 -28.60
CA LEU A 147 -10.26 25.22 -27.23
C LEU A 147 -9.32 24.51 -26.25
N LEU A 148 -9.23 23.19 -26.32
CA LEU A 148 -8.32 22.40 -25.48
C LEU A 148 -6.84 22.74 -25.75
N GLN A 149 -6.47 22.94 -27.02
CA GLN A 149 -5.12 23.38 -27.38
C GLN A 149 -4.80 24.78 -26.83
N SER A 150 -5.76 25.70 -26.82
CA SER A 150 -5.60 27.04 -26.22
C SER A 150 -5.40 26.98 -24.70
N VAL A 151 -6.16 26.12 -24.01
CA VAL A 151 -6.00 25.84 -22.57
C VAL A 151 -4.59 25.30 -22.26
N ILE A 152 -4.12 24.30 -23.03
CA ILE A 152 -2.79 23.71 -22.84
C ILE A 152 -1.67 24.73 -23.10
N LYS A 153 -1.83 25.62 -24.08
CA LYS A 153 -0.87 26.70 -24.33
C LYS A 153 -0.79 27.66 -23.15
N LEU A 154 -1.94 28.04 -22.57
CA LEU A 154 -1.99 28.95 -21.41
C LEU A 154 -1.40 28.31 -20.14
N GLU A 155 -1.65 27.03 -19.89
CA GLU A 155 -1.01 26.28 -18.79
C GLU A 155 0.51 26.27 -18.91
N LYS A 156 1.04 26.04 -20.13
CA LYS A 156 2.49 26.09 -20.38
C LYS A 156 3.07 27.48 -20.16
N TYR A 157 2.34 28.52 -20.55
CA TYR A 157 2.72 29.91 -20.30
C TYR A 157 2.80 30.22 -18.79
N ILE A 158 1.80 29.80 -18.00
CA ILE A 158 1.77 29.95 -16.54
C ILE A 158 2.96 29.23 -15.90
N PHE A 159 3.19 27.98 -16.29
CA PHE A 159 4.27 27.15 -15.75
C PHE A 159 5.66 27.77 -15.98
N LEU A 160 5.91 28.28 -17.20
CA LEU A 160 7.19 28.93 -17.54
C LEU A 160 7.40 30.22 -16.75
N ASN A 161 6.38 31.07 -16.59
CA ASN A 161 6.52 32.29 -15.80
C ASN A 161 6.71 31.99 -14.31
N TYR A 162 5.92 31.08 -13.73
CA TYR A 162 6.07 30.67 -12.33
C TYR A 162 7.46 30.07 -12.04
N THR A 163 7.95 29.19 -12.92
CA THR A 163 9.29 28.61 -12.80
C THR A 163 10.38 29.68 -12.89
N GLY A 164 10.16 30.74 -13.68
CA GLY A 164 11.04 31.91 -13.77
C GLY A 164 11.13 32.66 -12.47
N ILE A 165 9.99 32.95 -11.83
CA ILE A 165 9.90 33.61 -10.52
C ILE A 165 10.64 32.80 -9.45
N VAL A 166 10.37 31.49 -9.36
CA VAL A 166 11.00 30.61 -8.38
C VAL A 166 12.53 30.58 -8.57
N LYS A 167 13.00 30.53 -9.82
CA LYS A 167 14.45 30.48 -10.08
C LYS A 167 15.14 31.81 -9.82
N ILE A 168 14.49 32.95 -10.08
CA ILE A 168 15.11 34.26 -9.89
C ILE A 168 15.12 34.66 -8.41
N ILE A 169 14.06 34.36 -7.66
CA ILE A 169 13.98 34.61 -6.22
C ILE A 169 14.98 33.74 -5.45
N LYS A 170 15.10 32.45 -5.76
CA LYS A 170 16.12 31.56 -5.17
C LYS A 170 17.55 31.99 -5.50
N LYS A 171 17.74 32.59 -6.68
CA LYS A 171 19.04 33.15 -7.07
C LYS A 171 19.37 34.41 -6.27
N MET A 172 18.39 35.27 -6.04
CA MET A 172 18.52 36.45 -5.18
C MET A 172 18.85 36.04 -3.73
N ASP A 173 18.11 35.11 -3.13
CA ASP A 173 18.41 34.57 -1.78
C ASP A 173 19.83 34.01 -1.67
N ARG A 174 20.31 33.30 -2.71
CA ARG A 174 21.67 32.75 -2.74
C ARG A 174 22.75 33.83 -2.68
N HIS A 175 22.54 34.98 -3.32
CA HIS A 175 23.49 36.08 -3.40
C HIS A 175 23.31 37.13 -2.28
N ALA A 176 22.08 37.38 -1.83
CA ALA A 176 21.78 38.31 -0.75
C ALA A 176 21.95 37.69 0.64
N GLY A 177 21.76 36.37 0.79
CA GLY A 177 21.77 35.69 2.08
C GLY A 177 20.52 35.94 2.93
N LEU A 178 19.50 36.58 2.35
CA LEU A 178 18.22 36.88 2.98
C LEU A 178 17.23 35.80 2.51
N SER A 179 16.71 34.97 3.40
CA SER A 179 15.78 33.86 3.09
C SER A 179 14.36 34.38 2.77
N ILE A 180 14.21 35.25 1.77
CA ILE A 180 12.96 35.94 1.45
C ILE A 180 12.08 35.11 0.50
N SER A 181 12.65 34.10 -0.17
CA SER A 181 11.93 33.31 -1.17
C SER A 181 10.68 32.62 -0.66
N GLU A 182 10.66 32.12 0.58
CA GLU A 182 9.49 31.43 1.14
C GLU A 182 8.31 32.39 1.31
N SER A 183 8.53 33.54 1.95
CA SER A 183 7.49 34.55 2.16
C SER A 183 6.99 35.15 0.84
N TYR A 184 7.90 35.39 -0.11
CA TYR A 184 7.55 35.95 -1.41
C TYR A 184 6.74 34.95 -2.26
N LEU A 185 7.17 33.68 -2.33
CA LEU A 185 6.47 32.64 -3.07
C LEU A 185 5.11 32.32 -2.45
N GLY A 186 4.98 32.40 -1.12
CA GLY A 186 3.69 32.29 -0.44
C GLY A 186 2.70 33.40 -0.84
N ARG A 187 3.17 34.61 -1.13
CA ARG A 187 2.33 35.71 -1.67
C ARG A 187 1.97 35.46 -3.13
N VAL A 188 2.93 35.04 -3.96
CA VAL A 188 2.68 34.74 -5.38
C VAL A 188 1.69 33.57 -5.56
N TRP A 189 1.74 32.57 -4.67
CA TRP A 189 0.80 31.44 -4.68
C TRP A 189 -0.66 31.83 -4.46
N LYS A 190 -0.91 32.97 -3.79
CA LYS A 190 -2.28 33.47 -3.58
C LYS A 190 -2.85 34.14 -4.83
N LEU A 191 -2.05 34.43 -5.84
CA LEU A 191 -2.50 35.09 -7.06
C LEU A 191 -3.25 34.12 -7.99
N PRO A 192 -4.30 34.58 -8.71
CA PRO A 192 -5.13 33.72 -9.57
C PRO A 192 -4.33 32.93 -10.62
N PHE A 193 -3.28 33.54 -11.18
CA PHE A 193 -2.46 32.89 -12.19
C PHE A 193 -1.65 31.69 -11.66
N ALA A 194 -1.33 31.66 -10.37
CA ALA A 194 -0.53 30.59 -9.76
C ALA A 194 -1.37 29.37 -9.34
N ARG A 195 -2.63 29.58 -8.96
CA ARG A 195 -3.55 28.49 -8.58
C ARG A 195 -4.13 27.76 -9.78
N ALA A 196 -4.44 28.49 -10.87
CA ALA A 196 -4.99 27.94 -12.11
C ALA A 196 -6.15 26.94 -11.93
N GLU A 197 -6.94 27.07 -10.86
CA GLU A 197 -8.02 26.13 -10.49
C GLU A 197 -9.13 26.12 -11.56
N GLN A 198 -9.49 27.30 -12.07
CA GLN A 198 -10.46 27.48 -13.14
C GLN A 198 -9.99 26.82 -14.44
N LEU A 199 -8.74 27.02 -14.83
CA LEU A 199 -8.18 26.44 -16.06
C LEU A 199 -8.11 24.90 -15.98
N SER A 200 -7.78 24.37 -14.80
CA SER A 200 -7.71 22.92 -14.54
C SER A 200 -9.07 22.25 -14.58
N SER A 201 -10.12 22.88 -14.02
CA SER A 201 -11.49 22.35 -14.07
C SER A 201 -12.04 22.39 -15.49
N LEU A 202 -11.82 23.48 -16.23
CA LEU A 202 -12.22 23.61 -17.63
C LEU A 202 -11.55 22.57 -18.53
N LYS A 203 -10.25 22.31 -18.33
CA LYS A 203 -9.53 21.25 -19.05
C LYS A 203 -10.15 19.88 -18.82
N LYS A 204 -10.50 19.55 -17.58
CA LYS A 204 -11.16 18.29 -17.23
C LYS A 204 -12.51 18.14 -17.94
N GLU A 205 -13.33 19.20 -17.91
CA GLU A 205 -14.65 19.20 -18.56
C GLU A 205 -14.54 19.07 -20.09
N LEU A 206 -13.57 19.75 -20.71
CA LEU A 206 -13.30 19.63 -22.16
C LEU A 206 -12.83 18.23 -22.56
N MET A 207 -11.95 17.60 -21.76
CA MET A 207 -11.49 16.22 -22.01
C MET A 207 -12.62 15.21 -21.87
N GLU A 208 -13.48 15.35 -20.86
CA GLU A 208 -14.67 14.50 -20.68
C GLU A 208 -15.63 14.64 -21.87
N LYS A 209 -15.92 15.86 -22.34
CA LYS A 209 -16.79 16.10 -23.51
C LYS A 209 -16.19 15.54 -24.80
N LEU A 210 -14.88 15.69 -25.02
CA LEU A 210 -14.20 15.13 -26.19
C LEU A 210 -14.24 13.59 -26.18
N SER A 211 -14.02 12.97 -25.02
CA SER A 211 -14.13 11.50 -24.87
C SER A 211 -15.54 10.98 -25.11
N GLY A 212 -16.56 11.74 -24.72
CA GLY A 212 -17.98 11.44 -24.94
C GLY A 212 -18.41 11.57 -26.41
N VAL A 213 -17.81 12.47 -27.17
CA VAL A 213 -18.03 12.60 -28.62
C VAL A 213 -17.41 11.40 -29.36
N LEU A 214 -16.19 11.01 -29.00
CA LEU A 214 -15.49 9.85 -29.58
C LEU A 214 -16.22 8.52 -29.32
N THR A 215 -16.82 8.34 -28.14
CA THR A 215 -17.63 7.15 -27.83
C THR A 215 -18.92 7.10 -28.63
N LYS A 216 -19.59 8.24 -28.84
CA LYS A 216 -20.80 8.33 -29.68
C LYS A 216 -20.53 7.98 -31.14
N ILE A 217 -19.38 8.41 -31.69
CA ILE A 217 -18.95 8.08 -33.05
C ILE A 217 -18.68 6.57 -33.20
N ASN A 218 -18.02 5.95 -32.22
CA ASN A 218 -17.76 4.50 -32.27
C ASN A 218 -19.05 3.66 -32.17
N THR A 219 -20.07 4.13 -31.42
CA THR A 219 -21.37 3.45 -31.36
C THR A 219 -22.20 3.59 -32.62
N THR A 220 -22.13 4.71 -33.35
CA THR A 220 -22.85 4.87 -34.62
C THR A 220 -22.21 4.09 -35.77
N VAL A 221 -20.88 3.93 -35.77
CA VAL A 221 -20.17 3.07 -36.74
C VAL A 221 -20.45 1.58 -36.47
N ALA A 222 -20.46 1.16 -35.20
CA ALA A 222 -20.76 -0.23 -34.83
C ALA A 222 -22.21 -0.67 -35.14
N GLN A 223 -23.16 0.25 -35.29
CA GLN A 223 -24.55 -0.05 -35.67
C GLN A 223 -24.78 -0.11 -37.19
N GLN A 224 -23.84 0.35 -38.03
CA GLN A 224 -23.95 0.22 -39.49
C GLN A 224 -23.30 -1.08 -40.02
N ASP A 225 -22.32 -1.64 -39.30
CA ASP A 225 -21.59 -2.83 -39.74
C ASP A 225 -22.30 -4.18 -39.48
N SER A 226 -23.48 -4.18 -38.86
CA SER A 226 -24.28 -5.41 -38.66
C SER A 226 -25.23 -5.76 -39.81
N ALA A 227 -25.16 -5.07 -40.96
CA ALA A 227 -26.13 -5.24 -42.06
C ALA A 227 -25.60 -5.86 -43.37
N THR A 228 -24.30 -6.10 -43.54
CA THR A 228 -23.82 -6.76 -44.77
C THR A 228 -22.67 -7.73 -44.49
N GLY A 229 -23.00 -9.03 -44.49
CA GLY A 229 -22.01 -10.09 -44.46
C GLY A 229 -21.21 -10.16 -45.77
N ARG A 230 -19.87 -10.21 -45.66
CA ARG A 230 -18.94 -10.81 -46.64
C ARG A 230 -17.53 -10.90 -46.05
N THR A 231 -16.93 -12.06 -46.29
CA THR A 231 -15.53 -12.44 -46.06
C THR A 231 -14.58 -11.78 -47.06
N ALA A 232 -13.35 -11.42 -46.67
CA ALA A 232 -12.11 -11.60 -47.48
C ALA A 232 -10.85 -11.03 -46.80
N ASP A 233 -9.73 -11.63 -47.20
CA ASP A 233 -8.31 -11.33 -46.99
C ASP A 233 -7.86 -9.86 -47.10
N GLY A 234 -6.69 -9.55 -46.52
CA GLY A 234 -6.11 -8.19 -46.35
C GLY A 234 -5.57 -7.50 -47.63
N PRO A 235 -4.61 -6.55 -47.56
CA PRO A 235 -3.98 -5.90 -46.40
C PRO A 235 -4.15 -4.36 -46.44
N TYR A 236 -4.73 -3.74 -45.40
CA TYR A 236 -4.64 -2.29 -45.22
C TYR A 236 -4.51 -1.94 -43.74
N SER A 237 -3.41 -1.26 -43.43
CA SER A 237 -3.09 -0.65 -42.14
C SER A 237 -3.73 0.74 -42.04
N PRO A 238 -4.25 1.15 -40.88
CA PRO A 238 -4.35 2.56 -40.54
C PRO A 238 -3.39 2.90 -39.39
N VAL A 239 -2.33 3.61 -39.77
CA VAL A 239 -1.73 4.78 -39.09
C VAL A 239 -1.79 4.77 -37.56
N ALA A 240 -0.70 4.33 -36.94
CA ALA A 240 -0.40 4.55 -35.54
C ALA A 240 -0.13 6.05 -35.27
N LEU A 241 -1.03 6.71 -34.52
CA LEU A 241 -0.76 7.99 -33.89
C LEU A 241 -0.06 7.77 -32.54
N ASN A 242 1.26 7.82 -32.60
CA ASN A 242 2.15 7.89 -31.43
C ASN A 242 1.90 9.21 -30.67
N PHE A 243 1.26 9.14 -29.50
CA PHE A 243 1.34 10.19 -28.48
C PHE A 243 2.10 9.66 -27.26
N LYS A 244 3.37 10.09 -27.13
CA LYS A 244 4.16 9.97 -25.90
C LYS A 244 3.52 10.86 -24.81
N MET A 245 2.90 10.23 -23.82
CA MET A 245 2.47 10.88 -22.58
C MET A 245 3.65 10.95 -21.59
N ASP A 246 4.32 12.10 -21.54
CA ASP A 246 5.15 12.52 -20.41
C ASP A 246 4.49 13.74 -19.74
N SER A 247 3.68 13.52 -18.70
CA SER A 247 3.49 14.46 -17.58
C SER A 247 2.58 13.86 -16.49
N PRO A 248 3.03 13.77 -15.23
CA PRO A 248 2.22 13.29 -14.12
C PRO A 248 1.22 14.36 -13.66
N VAL A 249 -0.06 14.02 -13.65
CA VAL A 249 -1.13 14.83 -13.06
C VAL A 249 -1.12 14.62 -11.55
N MET A 250 -0.64 15.61 -10.80
CA MET A 250 -0.78 15.69 -9.35
C MET A 250 -2.23 16.03 -9.00
N MET A 251 -2.98 15.08 -8.42
CA MET A 251 -4.18 15.40 -7.64
C MET A 251 -3.83 15.35 -6.15
N TRP A 252 -3.63 16.52 -5.56
CA TRP A 252 -3.57 16.69 -4.10
C TRP A 252 -4.93 17.22 -3.62
N ARG A 253 -5.62 16.44 -2.77
CA ARG A 253 -6.73 16.95 -1.94
C ARG A 253 -6.15 17.41 -0.60
N PRO A 254 -6.50 18.61 -0.10
CA PRO A 254 -6.01 19.07 1.20
C PRO A 254 -6.88 18.48 2.32
N THR A 255 -6.33 17.53 3.06
CA THR A 255 -6.83 17.24 4.42
C THR A 255 -6.21 18.28 5.34
N ALA A 256 -7.04 19.04 6.05
CA ALA A 256 -6.60 19.96 7.09
C ALA A 256 -6.07 19.16 8.29
N LEU A 257 -4.81 18.73 8.22
CA LEU A 257 -4.02 18.29 9.35
C LEU A 257 -3.23 19.49 9.85
N LYS A 258 -3.42 19.88 11.11
CA LYS A 258 -2.50 20.79 11.79
C LYS A 258 -1.11 20.12 11.76
N PRO A 259 -0.06 20.78 11.25
CA PRO A 259 1.27 20.20 11.23
C PRO A 259 1.77 20.11 12.67
N THR A 260 2.01 18.89 13.15
CA THR A 260 3.01 18.68 14.20
C THR A 260 4.37 19.03 13.59
N GLU A 261 5.12 19.90 14.28
CA GLU A 261 6.39 20.44 13.81
C GLU A 261 7.44 19.32 13.69
N LYS A 262 7.64 18.78 12.49
CA LYS A 262 8.85 18.01 12.18
C LYS A 262 10.00 18.99 12.04
N THR A 263 10.77 19.20 13.10
CA THR A 263 11.87 20.16 13.14
C THR A 263 13.13 19.58 12.49
N TRP A 264 13.70 20.36 11.56
CA TRP A 264 15.04 20.12 10.99
C TRP A 264 16.17 20.52 11.95
N PHE A 265 15.83 21.28 12.99
CA PHE A 265 16.76 21.83 13.96
C PHE A 265 16.61 21.15 15.32
N PRO A 266 17.70 20.96 16.06
CA PRO A 266 17.62 20.51 17.44
C PRO A 266 16.86 21.53 18.29
N PRO A 267 16.19 21.09 19.37
CA PRO A 267 15.42 21.98 20.24
C PRO A 267 16.34 22.97 20.94
N ALA A 268 15.87 24.19 21.22
CA ALA A 268 16.69 25.25 21.82
C ALA A 268 17.21 24.94 23.23
N ALA A 269 16.68 23.89 23.89
CA ALA A 269 17.22 23.29 25.11
C ALA A 269 16.73 21.84 25.20
N LEU A 270 17.65 20.90 25.42
CA LEU A 270 17.33 19.53 25.83
C LEU A 270 17.42 19.45 27.35
N LEU A 271 16.50 18.72 27.97
CA LEU A 271 16.59 18.43 29.40
C LEU A 271 17.44 17.17 29.60
N PRO A 272 18.13 17.03 30.74
CA PRO A 272 18.84 15.81 31.08
C PRO A 272 17.88 14.60 31.03
N HIS A 273 18.31 13.51 30.39
CA HIS A 273 17.57 12.24 30.27
C HIS A 273 16.36 12.28 29.33
N GLN A 274 16.37 13.21 28.37
CA GLN A 274 15.32 13.30 27.36
C GLN A 274 15.47 12.22 26.28
N ARG A 275 14.33 11.62 25.90
CA ARG A 275 14.25 10.62 24.83
C ARG A 275 14.07 11.27 23.47
N VAL A 276 14.97 10.95 22.55
CA VAL A 276 15.00 11.49 21.19
C VAL A 276 15.05 10.35 20.18
N LEU A 277 14.06 10.32 19.28
CA LEU A 277 14.06 9.46 18.11
C LEU A 277 14.82 10.18 16.99
N ILE A 278 15.87 9.53 16.51
CA ILE A 278 16.70 10.03 15.41
C ILE A 278 16.50 9.10 14.23
N SER A 279 16.13 9.63 13.07
CA SER A 279 15.96 8.85 11.85
C SER A 279 16.79 9.45 10.73
N MET A 280 17.60 8.60 10.08
CA MET A 280 18.44 8.96 8.95
C MET A 280 18.08 8.08 7.75
N SER A 281 17.78 8.73 6.61
CA SER A 281 17.37 8.07 5.38
C SER A 281 18.28 8.47 4.23
N GLY A 282 18.94 7.53 3.57
CA GLY A 282 19.88 7.79 2.49
C GLY A 282 19.94 6.67 1.45
N PRO A 283 20.69 6.87 0.35
CA PRO A 283 20.85 5.86 -0.69
C PRO A 283 21.63 4.64 -0.20
N HIS A 284 21.47 3.50 -0.88
CA HIS A 284 22.15 2.25 -0.56
C HIS A 284 23.68 2.40 -0.70
N GLY A 285 24.43 1.72 0.18
CA GLY A 285 25.89 1.82 0.24
C GLY A 285 26.42 3.00 1.08
N THR A 286 25.53 3.76 1.72
CA THR A 286 25.91 4.76 2.72
C THR A 286 26.08 4.13 4.10
N ASP A 287 27.05 4.61 4.89
CA ASP A 287 27.26 4.14 6.26
C ASP A 287 26.35 4.87 7.27
N ILE A 288 25.04 4.89 6.99
CA ILE A 288 24.08 5.60 7.85
C ILE A 288 23.95 4.95 9.23
N ILE A 289 24.03 3.62 9.29
CA ILE A 289 23.94 2.86 10.54
C ILE A 289 25.18 3.11 11.40
N GLY A 290 26.37 2.92 10.82
CA GLY A 290 27.62 3.08 11.53
C GLY A 290 27.81 4.51 12.03
N THR A 291 27.43 5.50 11.22
CA THR A 291 27.58 6.90 11.63
C THR A 291 26.65 7.28 12.78
N LEU A 292 25.38 6.84 12.75
CA LEU A 292 24.44 7.07 13.86
C LEU A 292 24.93 6.42 15.16
N LEU A 293 25.36 5.16 15.10
CA LEU A 293 25.86 4.44 16.26
C LEU A 293 27.20 5.01 16.77
N ALA A 294 28.09 5.46 15.87
CA ALA A 294 29.34 6.10 16.24
C ALA A 294 29.10 7.45 16.96
N CYS A 295 28.13 8.24 16.49
CA CYS A 295 27.71 9.46 17.19
C CYS A 295 27.11 9.11 18.57
N ALA A 296 26.17 8.16 18.64
CA ALA A 296 25.59 7.75 19.92
C ALA A 296 26.66 7.26 20.92
N ALA A 297 27.65 6.51 20.44
CA ALA A 297 28.78 6.06 21.27
C ALA A 297 29.69 7.22 21.71
N LYS A 298 30.02 8.15 20.80
CA LYS A 298 30.87 9.32 21.09
C LYS A 298 30.29 10.18 22.21
N TYR A 299 28.96 10.35 22.24
CA TYR A 299 28.25 11.16 23.24
C TYR A 299 27.64 10.32 24.37
N GLN A 300 28.06 9.05 24.53
CA GLN A 300 27.63 8.15 25.60
C GLN A 300 26.11 8.06 25.77
N CYS A 301 25.37 8.14 24.66
CA CYS A 301 23.92 8.02 24.66
C CYS A 301 23.52 6.56 24.90
N GLU A 302 22.41 6.37 25.61
CA GLU A 302 21.83 5.05 25.82
C GLU A 302 20.85 4.75 24.68
N VAL A 303 21.01 3.61 24.02
CA VAL A 303 20.13 3.19 22.92
C VAL A 303 19.00 2.36 23.51
N GLU A 304 17.76 2.86 23.42
CA GLU A 304 16.58 2.16 23.95
C GLU A 304 15.95 1.22 22.91
N ASP A 305 15.89 1.66 21.65
CA ASP A 305 15.32 0.88 20.54
C ASP A 305 15.95 1.31 19.20
N PHE A 306 15.85 0.48 18.18
CA PHE A 306 16.22 0.81 16.81
C PHE A 306 15.36 0.08 15.80
N THR A 307 15.18 0.69 14.63
CA THR A 307 14.49 0.07 13.50
C THR A 307 15.20 0.37 12.20
N PHE A 308 15.11 -0.59 11.28
CA PHE A 308 15.74 -0.52 9.97
C PHE A 308 14.72 -0.88 8.89
N ALA A 309 14.54 0.02 7.94
CA ALA A 309 13.68 -0.19 6.79
C ALA A 309 14.49 0.00 5.51
N ARG A 310 14.40 -0.97 4.60
CA ARG A 310 15.01 -0.91 3.27
C ARG A 310 13.92 -0.83 2.21
N LEU A 311 13.97 0.22 1.40
CA LEU A 311 13.09 0.46 0.27
C LEU A 311 13.93 0.56 -1.00
N TYR A 312 14.21 -0.59 -1.62
CA TYR A 312 15.04 -0.70 -2.82
C TYR A 312 16.40 0.00 -2.64
N HIS A 313 16.63 1.13 -3.32
CA HIS A 313 17.87 1.91 -3.23
C HIS A 313 17.91 2.90 -2.06
N ASN A 314 16.84 3.05 -1.29
CA ASN A 314 16.81 3.92 -0.12
C ASN A 314 16.75 3.10 1.15
N VAL A 315 17.45 3.56 2.17
CA VAL A 315 17.59 2.89 3.45
C VAL A 315 17.29 3.90 4.53
N THR A 316 16.46 3.53 5.49
CA THR A 316 16.13 4.35 6.65
C THR A 316 16.52 3.57 7.90
N PHE A 317 17.38 4.17 8.71
CA PHE A 317 17.73 3.66 10.02
C PHE A 317 17.28 4.68 11.06
N ALA A 318 16.50 4.22 12.04
CA ALA A 318 16.05 5.04 13.15
C ALA A 318 16.47 4.43 14.47
N ILE A 319 16.84 5.29 15.41
CA ILE A 319 17.33 4.92 16.73
C ILE A 319 16.66 5.81 17.78
N LEU A 320 16.15 5.19 18.83
CA LEU A 320 15.65 5.87 20.01
C LEU A 320 16.79 5.94 21.02
N ILE A 321 17.21 7.16 21.35
CA ILE A 321 18.29 7.38 22.31
C ILE A 321 17.82 8.19 23.52
N THR A 322 18.47 7.93 24.65
CA THR A 322 18.37 8.73 25.87
C THR A 322 19.67 9.47 26.08
N ILE A 323 19.56 10.80 26.10
CA ILE A 323 20.70 11.72 26.19
C ILE A 323 21.05 11.93 27.67
N LYS A 324 22.28 11.57 28.07
CA LYS A 324 22.73 11.67 29.47
C LYS A 324 23.23 13.06 29.87
N ASN A 325 23.85 13.78 28.93
CA ASN A 325 24.46 15.10 29.13
C ASN A 325 23.83 16.14 28.19
N ASP A 326 23.90 17.43 28.50
CA ASP A 326 23.38 18.53 27.66
C ASP A 326 24.25 18.82 26.40
N ASP A 327 24.80 17.76 25.79
CA ASP A 327 25.74 17.83 24.68
C ASP A 327 24.99 18.05 23.35
N MET A 328 24.71 19.31 23.04
CA MET A 328 24.11 19.73 21.76
C MET A 328 24.97 19.37 20.52
N ASP A 329 26.23 19.03 20.75
CA ASP A 329 27.21 18.65 19.74
C ASP A 329 26.85 17.35 18.99
N ILE A 330 26.04 16.45 19.59
CA ILE A 330 25.56 15.25 18.89
C ILE A 330 24.76 15.59 17.63
N PHE A 331 23.90 16.62 17.68
CA PHE A 331 23.05 17.01 16.56
C PHE A 331 23.87 17.64 15.43
N ARG A 332 24.93 18.39 15.76
CA ARG A 332 25.87 18.93 14.78
C ARG A 332 26.58 17.79 14.04
N ASP A 333 27.16 16.85 14.79
CA ASP A 333 27.90 15.74 14.21
C ASP A 333 27.01 14.83 13.36
N LEU A 334 25.76 14.60 13.79
CA LEU A 334 24.77 13.88 13.00
C LEU A 334 24.35 14.64 11.73
N ALA A 335 24.23 15.96 11.78
CA ALA A 335 23.94 16.77 10.60
C ALA A 335 25.11 16.77 9.59
N GLU A 336 26.35 16.81 10.08
CA GLU A 336 27.55 16.66 9.26
C GLU A 336 27.63 15.28 8.62
N ALA A 337 27.33 14.23 9.39
CA ALA A 337 27.22 12.87 8.93
C ALA A 337 26.16 12.70 7.83
N ALA A 338 24.97 13.24 8.05
CA ALA A 338 23.88 13.20 7.08
C ALA A 338 24.31 13.89 5.77
N LYS A 339 24.96 15.06 5.87
CA LYS A 339 25.51 15.76 4.70
C LYS A 339 26.60 14.98 3.99
N ARG A 340 27.49 14.29 4.72
CA ARG A 340 28.55 13.45 4.16
C ARG A 340 27.99 12.32 3.29
N TRP A 341 26.87 11.75 3.70
CA TRP A 341 26.24 10.60 3.05
C TRP A 341 25.06 10.96 2.15
N ASP A 342 24.79 12.25 1.92
CA ASP A 342 23.59 12.74 1.22
C ASP A 342 22.28 12.14 1.78
N ALA A 343 22.26 11.96 3.11
CA ALA A 343 21.13 11.42 3.84
C ALA A 343 20.25 12.55 4.40
N THR A 344 18.95 12.29 4.47
CA THR A 344 17.99 13.12 5.17
C THR A 344 17.95 12.72 6.63
N LEU A 345 18.07 13.71 7.53
CA LEU A 345 18.06 13.52 8.97
C LEU A 345 16.82 14.16 9.57
N THR A 346 16.15 13.45 10.47
CA THR A 346 14.98 13.93 11.20
C THR A 346 15.09 13.57 12.67
N PHE A 347 14.58 14.45 13.53
CA PHE A 347 14.55 14.27 14.98
C PHE A 347 13.11 14.38 15.48
N ASP A 348 12.76 13.57 16.47
CA ASP A 348 11.48 13.65 17.17
C ASP A 348 11.73 13.47 18.69
N ILE A 349 11.09 14.30 19.50
CA ILE A 349 11.25 14.28 20.96
C ILE A 349 10.02 13.60 21.55
N LEU A 350 10.22 12.43 22.17
CA LEU A 350 9.09 11.66 22.70
C LEU A 350 8.53 12.23 24.01
N ASP A 351 9.32 12.95 24.81
CA ASP A 351 8.86 13.47 26.10
C ASP A 351 7.96 14.72 25.98
N SER A 352 7.97 15.42 24.83
CA SER A 352 7.04 16.53 24.56
C SER A 352 5.64 16.05 24.14
N LEU A 353 5.49 14.78 23.73
CA LEU A 353 4.23 14.16 23.31
C LEU A 353 3.24 13.91 24.47
N LYS A 354 3.66 14.11 25.74
CA LYS A 354 2.80 14.05 26.94
C LYS A 354 1.61 15.04 26.93
N LYS A 355 1.43 15.84 25.89
CA LYS A 355 0.38 16.88 25.78
C LYS A 355 -0.59 16.73 24.61
N ASP A 356 -0.50 15.69 23.78
CA ASP A 356 -1.46 15.49 22.70
C ASP A 356 -2.68 14.69 23.19
N PRO A 357 -3.89 15.28 23.28
CA PRO A 357 -5.08 14.62 23.84
C PRO A 357 -5.53 13.36 23.08
N HIS A 358 -5.02 13.11 21.87
CA HIS A 358 -5.36 11.94 21.06
C HIS A 358 -4.47 10.70 21.32
N PHE A 359 -3.27 10.88 21.87
CA PHE A 359 -2.26 9.81 21.98
C PHE A 359 -2.09 9.24 23.41
N GLY A 360 -2.77 9.80 24.41
CA GLY A 360 -2.66 9.32 25.80
C GLY A 360 -1.23 9.43 26.35
N ASN A 361 -1.00 8.87 27.55
CA ASN A 361 0.34 8.82 28.16
C ASN A 361 1.17 7.62 27.65
N TYR A 362 0.83 7.06 26.48
CA TYR A 362 1.41 5.82 26.00
C TYR A 362 2.78 6.01 25.40
N VAL A 363 3.75 5.29 25.93
CA VAL A 363 5.04 5.09 25.27
C VAL A 363 4.95 3.74 24.56
N PRO A 364 5.06 3.70 23.21
CA PRO A 364 5.14 2.44 22.47
C PRO A 364 6.24 1.55 23.03
N ARG A 365 6.00 0.24 23.14
CA ARG A 365 7.01 -0.74 23.57
C ARG A 365 8.10 -0.98 22.53
N SER A 366 7.80 -0.68 21.28
CA SER A 366 8.72 -0.74 20.14
C SER A 366 8.38 0.38 19.16
N LEU A 367 9.38 0.86 18.42
CA LEU A 367 9.21 1.81 17.32
C LEU A 367 8.32 1.28 16.18
N GLU A 368 8.11 -0.04 16.08
CA GLU A 368 7.18 -0.63 15.10
C GLU A 368 5.72 -0.64 15.57
N ASP A 369 5.43 -0.31 16.83
CA ASP A 369 4.07 -0.34 17.36
C ASP A 369 3.34 1.00 17.11
N ALA A 370 2.05 0.91 16.81
CA ALA A 370 1.21 2.11 16.72
C ALA A 370 1.07 2.78 18.09
N PRO A 371 1.03 4.12 18.16
CA PRO A 371 1.03 4.89 19.40
C PRO A 371 -0.36 4.94 20.05
N TYR A 372 -0.98 3.79 20.32
CA TYR A 372 -2.33 3.71 20.90
C TYR A 372 -2.39 2.73 22.06
N GLU A 373 -3.01 3.14 23.18
CA GLU A 373 -3.28 2.27 24.33
C GLU A 373 -4.43 1.30 24.09
N GLY A 374 -4.42 0.18 24.82
CA GLY A 374 -5.58 -0.70 24.93
C GLY A 374 -6.06 -1.28 23.59
N ARG A 375 -5.12 -1.59 22.69
CA ARG A 375 -5.42 -2.22 21.39
C ARG A 375 -4.93 -3.66 21.32
N LEU A 376 -5.73 -4.49 20.67
CA LEU A 376 -5.43 -5.89 20.42
C LEU A 376 -4.58 -6.03 19.17
N LYS A 377 -3.58 -6.91 19.23
CA LYS A 377 -2.71 -7.20 18.08
C LYS A 377 -3.28 -8.37 17.30
N TYR A 378 -3.55 -8.15 16.03
CA TYR A 378 -4.05 -9.14 15.10
C TYR A 378 -3.17 -9.17 13.85
N THR A 379 -3.32 -10.22 13.07
CA THR A 379 -2.78 -10.27 11.72
C THR A 379 -3.89 -10.63 10.75
N ALA A 380 -3.90 -9.94 9.62
CA ALA A 380 -4.76 -10.27 8.50
C ALA A 380 -3.89 -10.76 7.35
N THR A 381 -4.03 -12.03 7.01
CA THR A 381 -3.42 -12.60 5.80
C THR A 381 -4.44 -12.52 4.69
N VAL A 382 -4.13 -11.74 3.67
CA VAL A 382 -4.96 -11.49 2.49
C VAL A 382 -4.42 -12.34 1.33
N LEU A 383 -5.31 -13.03 0.62
CA LEU A 383 -4.94 -13.99 -0.42
C LEU A 383 -5.92 -13.97 -1.60
N CYS A 384 -5.39 -13.86 -2.82
CA CYS A 384 -6.13 -14.12 -4.05
C CYS A 384 -5.20 -14.76 -5.08
N GLN A 385 -5.52 -15.97 -5.56
CA GLN A 385 -4.64 -16.70 -6.50
C GLN A 385 -4.41 -15.96 -7.82
N HIS A 386 -5.34 -15.08 -8.21
CA HIS A 386 -5.28 -14.27 -9.44
C HIS A 386 -4.62 -12.89 -9.23
N GLY A 387 -4.12 -12.63 -8.02
CA GLY A 387 -3.50 -11.36 -7.64
C GLY A 387 -4.43 -10.45 -6.86
N LEU A 388 -3.84 -9.63 -5.98
CA LEU A 388 -4.54 -8.60 -5.23
C LEU A 388 -4.74 -7.37 -6.10
N THR A 389 -5.99 -7.01 -6.37
CA THR A 389 -6.34 -5.84 -7.20
C THR A 389 -6.20 -4.55 -6.39
N SER A 390 -5.91 -3.44 -7.08
CA SER A 390 -5.89 -2.12 -6.43
C SER A 390 -7.26 -1.72 -5.86
N ALA A 391 -8.35 -2.16 -6.51
CA ALA A 391 -9.71 -1.97 -6.02
C ALA A 391 -9.92 -2.67 -4.66
N PHE A 392 -9.58 -3.96 -4.56
CA PHE A 392 -9.64 -4.68 -3.30
C PHE A 392 -8.78 -4.01 -2.22
N LEU A 393 -7.53 -3.62 -2.54
CA LEU A 393 -6.63 -3.00 -1.58
C LEU A 393 -7.16 -1.65 -1.08
N SER A 394 -7.82 -0.88 -1.94
CA SER A 394 -8.49 0.37 -1.56
C SER A 394 -9.64 0.11 -0.60
N ASP A 395 -10.54 -0.81 -0.94
CA ASP A 395 -11.71 -1.13 -0.12
C ASP A 395 -11.31 -1.78 1.22
N TRP A 396 -10.26 -2.62 1.20
CA TRP A 396 -9.64 -3.19 2.40
C TRP A 396 -9.15 -2.10 3.35
N VAL A 397 -8.36 -1.14 2.85
CA VAL A 397 -7.86 -0.04 3.67
C VAL A 397 -9.00 0.86 4.15
N GLN A 398 -10.01 1.10 3.32
CA GLN A 398 -11.19 1.87 3.72
C GLN A 398 -11.95 1.17 4.86
N LEU A 399 -12.17 -0.14 4.76
CA LEU A 399 -12.81 -0.92 5.81
C LEU A 399 -12.01 -0.88 7.13
N LEU A 400 -10.68 -0.96 7.06
CA LEU A 400 -9.83 -0.81 8.25
C LEU A 400 -9.97 0.59 8.87
N LEU A 401 -9.97 1.65 8.05
CA LEU A 401 -10.09 3.03 8.50
C LEU A 401 -11.46 3.31 9.16
N GLU A 402 -12.55 2.84 8.56
CA GLU A 402 -13.92 2.96 9.10
C GLU A 402 -14.03 2.32 10.50
N ASN A 403 -13.30 1.24 10.73
CA ASN A 403 -13.25 0.53 12.01
C ASN A 403 -12.11 0.99 12.93
N LYS A 404 -11.38 2.08 12.56
CA LYS A 404 -10.25 2.66 13.31
C LYS A 404 -9.12 1.66 13.59
N ILE A 405 -8.93 0.70 12.69
CA ILE A 405 -7.85 -0.29 12.76
C ILE A 405 -6.59 0.31 12.12
N SER A 406 -5.46 0.21 12.82
CA SER A 406 -4.18 0.71 12.31
C SER A 406 -3.33 -0.44 11.77
N VAL A 407 -2.72 -0.24 10.61
CA VAL A 407 -1.73 -1.15 10.04
C VAL A 407 -0.36 -0.78 10.60
N GLU A 408 0.30 -1.72 11.27
CA GLU A 408 1.63 -1.54 11.86
C GLU A 408 2.74 -2.02 10.92
N LYS A 409 2.49 -3.11 10.20
CA LYS A 409 3.45 -3.71 9.27
C LYS A 409 2.73 -4.40 8.13
N MET A 410 3.34 -4.33 6.94
CA MET A 410 2.89 -5.06 5.75
C MET A 410 4.05 -5.91 5.24
N VAL A 411 3.80 -7.19 5.02
CA VAL A 411 4.78 -8.13 4.50
C VAL A 411 4.16 -8.86 3.32
N ARG A 412 4.88 -8.95 2.21
CA ARG A 412 4.47 -9.74 1.06
C ARG A 412 4.92 -11.18 1.28
N LEU A 413 4.03 -12.16 1.13
CA LEU A 413 4.36 -13.57 1.37
C LEU A 413 4.69 -14.36 0.10
N ASN A 414 4.24 -13.90 -1.07
CA ASN A 414 4.41 -14.63 -2.33
C ASN A 414 5.45 -13.97 -3.25
N GLU A 415 5.93 -14.71 -4.25
CA GLU A 415 6.79 -14.20 -5.33
C GLU A 415 6.01 -13.92 -6.64
N GLY A 416 6.59 -13.13 -7.55
CA GLY A 416 5.97 -12.81 -8.85
C GLY A 416 4.92 -11.70 -8.78
N GLN A 417 3.68 -11.98 -9.20
CA GLN A 417 2.54 -11.04 -9.08
C GLN A 417 2.05 -11.01 -7.62
N LEU A 418 1.81 -9.83 -7.03
CA LEU A 418 1.30 -9.72 -5.66
C LEU A 418 -0.06 -10.43 -5.52
N SER A 419 -0.07 -11.55 -4.80
CA SER A 419 -1.25 -12.42 -4.60
C SER A 419 -1.51 -12.71 -3.13
N CYS A 420 -0.50 -12.59 -2.27
CA CYS A 420 -0.63 -12.76 -0.84
C CYS A 420 0.18 -11.73 -0.07
N ALA A 421 -0.48 -11.08 0.90
CA ALA A 421 0.12 -10.11 1.79
C ALA A 421 -0.40 -10.29 3.21
N ASP A 422 0.48 -10.01 4.16
CA ASP A 422 0.21 -10.12 5.58
C ASP A 422 0.29 -8.75 6.23
N TYR A 423 -0.69 -8.45 7.07
CA TYR A 423 -0.84 -7.16 7.73
C TYR A 423 -0.82 -7.36 9.24
N LYS A 424 0.17 -6.81 9.94
CA LYS A 424 0.12 -6.66 11.41
C LYS A 424 -0.83 -5.50 11.72
N LEU A 425 -1.89 -5.79 12.45
CA LEU A 425 -2.98 -4.87 12.75
C LEU A 425 -3.07 -4.58 14.24
N SER A 426 -3.41 -3.32 14.56
CA SER A 426 -3.72 -2.84 15.89
C SER A 426 -5.20 -2.45 15.95
N ILE A 427 -6.00 -3.32 16.59
CA ILE A 427 -7.46 -3.26 16.60
C ILE A 427 -7.96 -2.64 17.91
N PRO A 428 -8.90 -1.68 17.88
CA PRO A 428 -9.52 -1.15 19.09
C PRO A 428 -10.28 -2.24 19.88
N THR A 429 -10.09 -2.30 21.20
CA THR A 429 -10.78 -3.30 22.06
C THR A 429 -12.31 -3.13 22.05
N ALA A 430 -12.81 -1.92 21.77
CA ALA A 430 -14.25 -1.64 21.67
C ALA A 430 -14.88 -2.12 20.33
N LEU A 431 -14.10 -2.68 19.40
CA LEU A 431 -14.61 -3.12 18.10
C LEU A 431 -15.52 -4.35 18.25
N HIS A 432 -16.71 -4.29 17.65
CA HIS A 432 -17.60 -5.44 17.54
C HIS A 432 -17.05 -6.43 16.49
N MET A 433 -16.26 -7.40 16.95
CA MET A 433 -15.58 -8.38 16.09
C MET A 433 -16.52 -9.14 15.15
N ASP A 434 -17.75 -9.46 15.58
CA ASP A 434 -18.70 -10.20 14.74
C ASP A 434 -19.23 -9.36 13.57
N LYS A 435 -19.54 -8.09 13.81
CA LYS A 435 -19.91 -7.14 12.73
C LYS A 435 -18.74 -6.91 11.78
N PHE A 436 -17.53 -6.81 12.32
CA PHE A 436 -16.33 -6.67 11.50
C PHE A 436 -16.11 -7.91 10.62
N ARG A 437 -16.27 -9.13 11.17
CA ARG A 437 -16.21 -10.37 10.39
C ARG A 437 -17.27 -10.45 9.30
N GLU A 438 -18.48 -9.96 9.56
CA GLU A 438 -19.52 -9.88 8.53
C GLU A 438 -19.14 -8.92 7.40
N ALA A 439 -18.59 -7.74 7.73
CA ALA A 439 -18.10 -6.80 6.73
C ALA A 439 -16.91 -7.38 5.93
N LEU A 440 -15.99 -8.09 6.60
CA LEU A 440 -14.93 -8.86 5.94
C LEU A 440 -15.49 -9.93 5.01
N PHE A 441 -16.56 -10.61 5.42
CA PHE A 441 -17.23 -11.61 4.61
C PHE A 441 -17.71 -11.02 3.28
N GLN A 442 -18.43 -9.89 3.34
CA GLN A 442 -18.93 -9.18 2.17
C GLN A 442 -17.80 -8.67 1.27
N LEU A 443 -16.76 -8.06 1.85
CA LEU A 443 -15.61 -7.55 1.10
C LEU A 443 -14.93 -8.66 0.29
N SER A 444 -14.64 -9.78 0.95
CA SER A 444 -14.01 -10.93 0.28
C SER A 444 -14.88 -11.55 -0.79
N ALA A 445 -16.20 -11.65 -0.55
CA ALA A 445 -17.12 -12.19 -1.54
C ALA A 445 -17.21 -11.31 -2.78
N ALA A 446 -17.21 -9.97 -2.61
CA ALA A 446 -17.25 -9.02 -3.71
C ALA A 446 -16.00 -9.06 -4.59
N HIS A 447 -14.82 -9.32 -4.00
CA HIS A 447 -13.54 -9.29 -4.69
C HIS A 447 -12.94 -10.68 -5.01
N GLY A 448 -13.61 -11.77 -4.60
CA GLY A 448 -13.05 -13.12 -4.72
C GLY A 448 -11.71 -13.31 -3.97
N THR A 449 -11.48 -12.52 -2.92
CA THR A 449 -10.21 -12.46 -2.18
C THR A 449 -10.43 -12.95 -0.77
N ASP A 450 -9.63 -13.89 -0.30
CA ASP A 450 -9.71 -14.40 1.07
C ASP A 450 -8.99 -13.47 2.05
N VAL A 451 -9.59 -13.28 3.22
CA VAL A 451 -8.98 -12.57 4.35
C VAL A 451 -9.09 -13.46 5.58
N ALA A 452 -7.95 -13.87 6.10
CA ALA A 452 -7.84 -14.65 7.33
C ALA A 452 -7.36 -13.75 8.47
N LEU A 453 -8.23 -13.51 9.46
CA LEU A 453 -7.95 -12.68 10.62
C LEU A 453 -7.68 -13.56 11.84
N GLN A 454 -6.50 -13.45 12.43
CA GLN A 454 -6.10 -14.23 13.61
C GLN A 454 -5.36 -13.34 14.63
N PRO A 455 -5.38 -13.67 15.93
CA PRO A 455 -4.55 -12.99 16.92
C PRO A 455 -3.08 -13.03 16.51
N TYR A 456 -2.37 -11.92 16.72
CA TYR A 456 -0.92 -11.86 16.53
C TYR A 456 -0.23 -12.24 17.84
N ASP A 457 -0.16 -13.54 18.10
CA ASP A 457 0.44 -14.12 19.30
C ASP A 457 1.57 -15.11 18.97
N VAL A 458 2.17 -15.68 20.03
CA VAL A 458 3.24 -16.67 19.90
C VAL A 458 2.79 -17.93 19.16
N PHE A 459 1.50 -18.28 19.17
CA PHE A 459 1.00 -19.52 18.59
C PHE A 459 0.78 -19.42 17.09
N ARG A 460 0.86 -18.24 16.48
CA ARG A 460 0.71 -18.11 15.02
C ARG A 460 1.69 -19.01 14.25
N LYS A 461 2.98 -18.93 14.58
CA LYS A 461 4.04 -19.75 13.95
C LYS A 461 4.29 -21.08 14.66
N HIS A 462 3.88 -21.19 15.93
CA HIS A 462 4.15 -22.36 16.79
C HIS A 462 2.93 -23.29 16.92
N LYS A 463 2.10 -23.40 15.87
CA LYS A 463 1.13 -24.50 15.75
C LYS A 463 1.88 -25.83 15.65
N ARG A 464 1.25 -26.93 16.07
CA ARG A 464 1.91 -28.27 16.14
C ARG A 464 1.03 -29.43 15.68
N LEU A 465 -0.28 -29.23 15.59
CA LEU A 465 -1.24 -30.25 15.15
C LEU A 465 -2.13 -29.66 14.05
N VAL A 466 -2.31 -30.40 12.95
CA VAL A 466 -3.36 -30.10 11.97
C VAL A 466 -4.32 -31.28 11.86
N VAL A 467 -5.61 -30.97 11.98
CA VAL A 467 -6.71 -31.91 11.80
C VAL A 467 -7.49 -31.51 10.56
N PHE A 468 -7.64 -32.45 9.63
CA PHE A 468 -8.36 -32.23 8.38
C PHE A 468 -9.67 -33.03 8.35
N ASP A 469 -10.71 -32.49 7.74
CA ASP A 469 -11.74 -33.34 7.12
C ASP A 469 -11.17 -34.04 5.89
N MET A 470 -11.82 -35.12 5.47
CA MET A 470 -11.44 -35.91 4.30
C MET A 470 -12.20 -35.45 3.06
N ASP A 471 -13.51 -35.71 3.05
CA ASP A 471 -14.41 -35.43 1.93
C ASP A 471 -14.44 -33.92 1.66
N SER A 472 -14.42 -33.53 0.38
CA SER A 472 -14.42 -32.12 -0.06
C SER A 472 -13.30 -31.22 0.53
N THR A 473 -12.30 -31.80 1.22
CA THR A 473 -11.20 -31.10 1.88
C THR A 473 -9.85 -31.68 1.47
N LEU A 474 -9.48 -32.89 1.92
CA LEU A 474 -8.24 -33.57 1.48
C LEU A 474 -8.40 -34.25 0.12
N ILE A 475 -9.62 -34.69 -0.18
CA ILE A 475 -10.04 -35.25 -1.47
C ILE A 475 -11.19 -34.40 -2.03
N GLN A 476 -11.37 -34.45 -3.35
CA GLN A 476 -12.37 -33.64 -4.04
C GLN A 476 -13.77 -34.27 -4.04
N GLN A 477 -13.84 -35.58 -3.84
CA GLN A 477 -15.09 -36.34 -3.88
C GLN A 477 -15.76 -36.43 -2.50
N GLU A 478 -17.08 -36.66 -2.53
CA GLU A 478 -17.86 -37.17 -1.41
C GLU A 478 -17.87 -38.70 -1.48
N VAL A 479 -17.16 -39.38 -0.58
CA VAL A 479 -16.95 -40.84 -0.66
C VAL A 479 -18.27 -41.63 -0.74
N ILE A 480 -19.28 -41.22 0.00
CA ILE A 480 -20.56 -41.95 0.04
C ILE A 480 -21.31 -41.86 -1.30
N ASP A 481 -21.17 -40.75 -2.02
CA ASP A 481 -21.80 -40.55 -3.32
C ASP A 481 -21.10 -41.40 -4.39
N GLU A 482 -19.78 -41.56 -4.30
CA GLU A 482 -19.01 -42.47 -5.15
C GLU A 482 -19.45 -43.93 -4.95
N ILE A 483 -19.58 -44.38 -3.70
CA ILE A 483 -20.08 -45.73 -3.41
C ILE A 483 -21.53 -45.89 -3.90
N ALA A 484 -22.38 -44.88 -3.69
CA ALA A 484 -23.77 -44.90 -4.13
C ALA A 484 -23.90 -44.97 -5.66
N ARG A 485 -22.97 -44.35 -6.39
CA ARG A 485 -22.92 -44.43 -7.87
C ARG A 485 -22.64 -45.85 -8.33
N HIS A 486 -21.66 -46.52 -7.74
CA HIS A 486 -21.35 -47.92 -8.03
C HIS A 486 -22.46 -48.88 -7.57
N ALA A 487 -23.19 -48.52 -6.52
CA ALA A 487 -24.36 -49.26 -6.04
C ALA A 487 -25.66 -49.00 -6.83
N GLY A 488 -25.68 -48.02 -7.76
CA GLY A 488 -26.87 -47.66 -8.53
C GLY A 488 -27.95 -46.91 -7.74
N VAL A 489 -27.60 -46.33 -6.58
CA VAL A 489 -28.54 -45.67 -5.64
C VAL A 489 -28.21 -44.18 -5.41
N MET A 490 -27.40 -43.58 -6.28
CA MET A 490 -26.95 -42.19 -6.16
C MET A 490 -28.13 -41.20 -6.04
N LYS A 491 -29.21 -41.40 -6.80
CA LYS A 491 -30.37 -40.50 -6.78
C LYS A 491 -31.02 -40.46 -5.39
N GLN A 492 -31.24 -41.63 -4.79
CA GLN A 492 -31.84 -41.75 -3.46
C GLN A 492 -30.92 -41.17 -2.37
N VAL A 493 -29.61 -41.37 -2.50
CA VAL A 493 -28.62 -40.78 -1.59
C VAL A 493 -28.62 -39.25 -1.69
N SER A 494 -28.69 -38.70 -2.90
CA SER A 494 -28.76 -37.26 -3.14
C SER A 494 -30.00 -36.62 -2.51
N GLU A 495 -31.17 -37.26 -2.63
CA GLU A 495 -32.43 -36.79 -2.01
C GLU A 495 -32.30 -36.70 -0.47
N ILE A 496 -31.63 -37.67 0.16
CA ILE A 496 -31.37 -37.66 1.61
C ILE A 496 -30.35 -36.58 1.99
N THR A 497 -29.30 -36.40 1.19
CA THR A 497 -28.29 -35.35 1.40
C THR A 497 -28.92 -33.96 1.32
N GLU A 498 -29.82 -33.74 0.37
CA GLU A 498 -30.56 -32.47 0.21
C GLU A 498 -31.45 -32.19 1.43
N ALA A 499 -32.23 -33.19 1.89
CA ALA A 499 -33.04 -33.06 3.10
C ALA A 499 -32.20 -32.74 4.35
N ALA A 500 -31.01 -33.33 4.47
CA ALA A 500 -30.08 -33.03 5.56
C ALA A 500 -29.52 -31.60 5.48
N MET A 501 -29.21 -31.12 4.27
CA MET A 501 -28.74 -29.74 4.05
C MET A 501 -29.83 -28.71 4.33
N ASN A 502 -31.10 -29.04 4.08
CA ASN A 502 -32.27 -28.23 4.45
C ASN A 502 -32.56 -28.23 5.96
N GLY A 503 -31.89 -29.09 6.73
CA GLY A 503 -32.10 -29.23 8.17
C GLY A 503 -33.35 -30.03 8.54
N GLU A 504 -33.93 -30.77 7.59
CA GLU A 504 -35.11 -31.61 7.82
C GLU A 504 -34.76 -32.88 8.62
N ILE A 505 -33.52 -33.35 8.50
CA ILE A 505 -32.98 -34.50 9.24
C ILE A 505 -31.60 -34.18 9.80
N ASP A 506 -31.27 -34.75 10.96
CA ASP A 506 -29.95 -34.59 11.56
C ASP A 506 -28.87 -35.42 10.84
N PHE A 507 -27.60 -35.14 11.14
CA PHE A 507 -26.48 -35.81 10.48
C PHE A 507 -26.45 -37.33 10.73
N LYS A 508 -26.78 -37.78 11.95
CA LYS A 508 -26.71 -39.21 12.31
C LYS A 508 -27.77 -40.00 11.57
N GLU A 509 -28.98 -39.46 11.49
CA GLU A 509 -30.10 -40.03 10.75
C GLU A 509 -29.85 -39.98 9.25
N SER A 510 -29.35 -38.87 8.72
CA SER A 510 -28.94 -38.75 7.31
C SER A 510 -27.91 -39.81 6.93
N LEU A 511 -26.84 -39.98 7.72
CA LEU A 511 -25.84 -41.00 7.47
C LEU A 511 -26.44 -42.41 7.53
N LYS A 512 -27.27 -42.70 8.54
CA LYS A 512 -27.92 -44.01 8.69
C LYS A 512 -28.78 -44.36 7.48
N ARG A 513 -29.59 -43.42 6.99
CA ARG A 513 -30.44 -43.62 5.79
C ARG A 513 -29.62 -43.81 4.53
N ARG A 514 -28.57 -43.01 4.32
CA ARG A 514 -27.69 -43.14 3.14
C ARG A 514 -26.94 -44.47 3.15
N VAL A 515 -26.42 -44.89 4.30
CA VAL A 515 -25.73 -46.19 4.44
C VAL A 515 -26.68 -47.36 4.25
N ALA A 516 -27.94 -47.27 4.70
CA ALA A 516 -28.94 -48.32 4.50
C ALA A 516 -29.21 -48.63 3.02
N LEU A 517 -29.11 -47.64 2.14
CA LEU A 517 -29.25 -47.81 0.69
C LEU A 517 -28.10 -48.60 0.05
N LEU A 518 -26.95 -48.70 0.72
CA LEU A 518 -25.76 -49.43 0.25
C LEU A 518 -25.82 -50.93 0.59
N LYS A 519 -26.95 -51.41 1.13
CA LYS A 519 -27.12 -52.83 1.49
C LYS A 519 -27.04 -53.71 0.24
N GLY A 520 -26.19 -54.74 0.32
CA GLY A 520 -25.98 -55.70 -0.77
C GLY A 520 -24.91 -55.29 -1.77
N THR A 521 -24.30 -54.10 -1.63
CA THR A 521 -23.16 -53.70 -2.46
C THR A 521 -21.93 -54.55 -2.10
N PRO A 522 -21.18 -55.10 -3.08
CA PRO A 522 -19.94 -55.83 -2.83
C PRO A 522 -18.89 -54.95 -2.14
N VAL A 523 -18.15 -55.50 -1.18
CA VAL A 523 -17.10 -54.76 -0.43
C VAL A 523 -15.97 -54.27 -1.35
N THR A 524 -15.73 -54.96 -2.47
CA THR A 524 -14.75 -54.57 -3.50
C THR A 524 -14.98 -53.17 -4.07
N VAL A 525 -16.19 -52.62 -3.94
CA VAL A 525 -16.49 -51.23 -4.31
C VAL A 525 -15.57 -50.23 -3.60
N LEU A 526 -15.13 -50.53 -2.37
CA LEU A 526 -14.25 -49.65 -1.60
C LEU A 526 -12.86 -49.58 -2.23
N ASP A 527 -12.37 -50.66 -2.83
CA ASP A 527 -11.10 -50.68 -3.56
C ASP A 527 -11.24 -49.90 -4.88
N THR A 528 -12.36 -50.04 -5.58
CA THR A 528 -12.64 -49.24 -6.78
C THR A 528 -12.70 -47.75 -6.50
N VAL A 529 -13.42 -47.34 -5.43
CA VAL A 529 -13.51 -45.93 -5.05
C VAL A 529 -12.14 -45.40 -4.61
N ARG A 530 -11.34 -46.21 -3.90
CA ARG A 530 -9.97 -45.85 -3.50
C ARG A 530 -9.11 -45.43 -4.69
N GLU A 531 -9.14 -46.18 -5.78
CA GLU A 531 -8.36 -45.90 -6.99
C GLU A 531 -8.81 -44.63 -7.74
N GLN A 532 -10.04 -44.19 -7.49
CA GLN A 532 -10.67 -43.04 -8.15
C GLN A 532 -10.57 -41.75 -7.33
N LEU A 533 -10.03 -41.79 -6.11
CA LEU A 533 -9.89 -40.61 -5.26
C LEU A 533 -8.92 -39.61 -5.88
N THR A 534 -9.38 -38.36 -5.98
CA THR A 534 -8.55 -37.23 -6.43
C THR A 534 -8.21 -36.39 -5.21
N PHE A 535 -6.93 -36.29 -4.89
CA PHE A 535 -6.46 -35.41 -3.83
C PHE A 535 -6.63 -33.94 -4.21
N THR A 536 -6.97 -33.12 -3.21
CA THR A 536 -7.02 -31.67 -3.37
C THR A 536 -5.65 -31.11 -3.75
N GLU A 537 -5.64 -30.05 -4.55
CA GLU A 537 -4.41 -29.43 -5.04
C GLU A 537 -3.47 -29.07 -3.88
N ASP A 538 -2.20 -29.46 -4.03
CA ASP A 538 -1.15 -29.30 -3.02
C ASP A 538 -1.42 -29.95 -1.64
N ALA A 539 -2.38 -30.87 -1.49
CA ALA A 539 -2.62 -31.58 -0.22
C ALA A 539 -1.39 -32.37 0.24
N LEU A 540 -0.79 -33.14 -0.67
CA LEU A 540 0.43 -33.91 -0.42
C LEU A 540 1.62 -32.99 -0.11
N TYR A 541 1.69 -31.86 -0.82
CA TYR A 541 2.72 -30.85 -0.64
C TYR A 541 2.64 -30.22 0.75
N LEU A 542 1.45 -29.77 1.16
CA LEU A 542 1.19 -29.23 2.49
C LEU A 542 1.57 -30.23 3.58
N CYS A 543 1.09 -31.48 3.47
CA CYS A 543 1.33 -32.49 4.49
C CYS A 543 2.83 -32.76 4.66
N ARG A 544 3.58 -32.92 3.56
CA ARG A 544 5.04 -33.10 3.61
C ARG A 544 5.74 -31.92 4.27
N ALA A 545 5.40 -30.69 3.86
CA ALA A 545 5.98 -29.48 4.43
C ALA A 545 5.75 -29.39 5.95
N LEU A 546 4.52 -29.66 6.40
CA LEU A 546 4.16 -29.66 7.82
C LEU A 546 4.86 -30.77 8.61
N LYS A 547 4.95 -32.00 8.07
CA LYS A 547 5.67 -33.11 8.71
C LYS A 547 7.15 -32.77 8.91
N LYS A 548 7.78 -32.10 7.95
CA LYS A 548 9.20 -31.70 8.02
C LYS A 548 9.50 -30.76 9.18
N ILE A 549 8.57 -29.87 9.51
CA ILE A 549 8.66 -28.96 10.67
C ILE A 549 8.07 -29.55 11.95
N GLY A 550 7.80 -30.86 11.98
CA GLY A 550 7.44 -31.60 13.19
C GLY A 550 5.96 -31.54 13.56
N PHE A 551 5.06 -31.17 12.64
CA PHE A 551 3.63 -31.23 12.92
C PHE A 551 3.14 -32.68 13.00
N LYS A 552 2.13 -32.87 13.84
CA LYS A 552 1.28 -34.04 13.82
C LYS A 552 0.08 -33.76 12.93
N LEU A 553 -0.28 -34.74 12.13
CA LEU A 553 -1.38 -34.61 11.17
C LEU A 553 -2.44 -35.68 11.43
N ALA A 554 -3.70 -35.29 11.36
CA ALA A 554 -4.83 -36.20 11.56
C ALA A 554 -5.89 -35.96 10.49
N VAL A 555 -6.57 -37.03 10.09
CA VAL A 555 -7.83 -36.95 9.34
C VAL A 555 -8.99 -37.42 10.24
N ILE A 556 -10.04 -36.62 10.32
CA ILE A 556 -11.27 -36.94 11.05
C ILE A 556 -12.45 -36.74 10.11
N SER A 557 -13.05 -37.83 9.67
CA SER A 557 -14.03 -37.84 8.58
C SER A 557 -15.39 -38.40 9.00
N GLY A 558 -16.45 -37.86 8.40
CA GLY A 558 -17.80 -38.45 8.42
C GLY A 558 -17.97 -39.61 7.42
N GLY A 559 -17.00 -39.84 6.54
CA GLY A 559 -16.91 -40.97 5.62
C GLY A 559 -16.46 -42.26 6.31
N PHE A 560 -15.69 -43.09 5.61
CA PHE A 560 -15.44 -44.48 6.03
C PHE A 560 -13.95 -44.82 6.26
N MET A 561 -13.69 -45.62 7.29
CA MET A 561 -12.35 -45.98 7.77
C MET A 561 -11.41 -46.57 6.69
N PRO A 562 -11.84 -47.49 5.81
CA PRO A 562 -10.95 -48.04 4.78
C PRO A 562 -10.38 -46.99 3.83
N LEU A 563 -11.12 -45.91 3.55
CA LEU A 563 -10.65 -44.80 2.70
C LEU A 563 -9.88 -43.76 3.51
N ALA A 564 -10.29 -43.47 4.75
CA ALA A 564 -9.53 -42.60 5.64
C ALA A 564 -8.11 -43.15 5.92
N LEU A 565 -7.98 -44.48 6.07
CA LEU A 565 -6.67 -45.14 6.18
C LEU A 565 -5.86 -45.05 4.89
N HIS A 566 -6.50 -45.11 3.72
CA HIS A 566 -5.81 -44.90 2.46
C HIS A 566 -5.26 -43.48 2.34
N VAL A 567 -6.10 -42.47 2.59
CA VAL A 567 -5.70 -41.05 2.61
C VAL A 567 -4.57 -40.81 3.61
N LYS A 568 -4.68 -41.37 4.83
CA LYS A 568 -3.63 -41.36 5.84
C LYS A 568 -2.30 -41.86 5.29
N ASN A 569 -2.30 -43.03 4.66
CA ASN A 569 -1.07 -43.67 4.18
C ASN A 569 -0.42 -42.88 3.03
N ILE A 570 -1.22 -42.36 2.10
CA ILE A 570 -0.70 -41.58 0.96
C ILE A 570 -0.14 -40.22 1.42
N LEU A 571 -0.83 -39.53 2.33
CA LEU A 571 -0.42 -38.20 2.79
C LEU A 571 0.56 -38.23 3.98
N GLY A 572 0.83 -39.41 4.55
CA GLY A 572 1.71 -39.57 5.71
C GLY A 572 1.14 -38.99 7.00
N LEU A 573 -0.17 -39.12 7.21
CA LEU A 573 -0.84 -38.65 8.42
C LEU A 573 -0.59 -39.60 9.59
N ASP A 574 -0.59 -39.08 10.82
CA ASP A 574 -0.34 -39.84 12.04
C ASP A 574 -1.62 -40.56 12.54
N TYR A 575 -2.76 -39.89 12.41
CA TYR A 575 -4.06 -40.36 12.90
C TYR A 575 -5.12 -40.40 11.81
N ALA A 576 -6.04 -41.37 11.91
CA ALA A 576 -7.24 -41.45 11.08
C ALA A 576 -8.42 -41.90 11.93
N PHE A 577 -9.51 -41.15 11.86
CA PHE A 577 -10.79 -41.49 12.47
C PHE A 577 -11.91 -41.30 11.45
N ALA A 578 -12.77 -42.31 11.31
CA ALA A 578 -13.92 -42.27 10.42
C ALA A 578 -14.96 -43.31 10.84
N ASN A 579 -16.12 -43.33 10.20
CA ASN A 579 -17.15 -44.33 10.45
C ASN A 579 -16.73 -45.70 9.91
N GLN A 580 -17.20 -46.78 10.54
CA GLN A 580 -16.95 -48.13 10.06
C GLN A 580 -18.22 -48.69 9.42
N LEU A 581 -18.15 -49.17 8.18
CA LEU A 581 -19.25 -49.90 7.55
C LEU A 581 -19.29 -51.33 8.06
N LYS A 582 -20.47 -51.83 8.38
CA LYS A 582 -20.69 -53.22 8.78
C LYS A 582 -20.76 -54.11 7.54
N VAL A 583 -19.89 -55.10 7.50
CA VAL A 583 -19.85 -56.13 6.46
C VAL A 583 -20.62 -57.38 6.89
N SER A 584 -21.06 -58.15 5.92
CA SER A 584 -21.69 -59.46 6.12
C SER A 584 -20.71 -60.44 6.78
N PRO A 585 -21.21 -61.53 7.43
CA PRO A 585 -20.33 -62.49 8.12
C PRO A 585 -19.27 -63.15 7.23
N ASP A 586 -19.53 -63.26 5.92
CA ASP A 586 -18.59 -63.76 4.91
C ASP A 586 -17.64 -62.68 4.36
N GLY A 587 -17.84 -61.41 4.75
CA GLY A 587 -17.03 -60.26 4.35
C GLY A 587 -17.24 -59.79 2.91
N LEU A 588 -18.22 -60.34 2.17
CA LEU A 588 -18.37 -60.09 0.74
C LEU A 588 -19.24 -58.87 0.42
N TYR A 589 -20.22 -58.57 1.27
CA TYR A 589 -21.22 -57.53 1.02
C TYR A 589 -21.39 -56.55 2.18
N LEU A 590 -21.74 -55.30 1.87
CA LEU A 590 -22.15 -54.29 2.85
C LEU A 590 -23.56 -54.60 3.38
N THR A 591 -23.75 -54.50 4.69
CA THR A 591 -25.05 -54.81 5.34
C THR A 591 -26.03 -53.62 5.36
N GLY A 592 -25.54 -52.41 5.06
CA GLY A 592 -26.31 -51.17 5.19
C GLY A 592 -26.33 -50.58 6.60
N GLU A 593 -25.43 -51.02 7.49
CA GLU A 593 -25.29 -50.50 8.86
C GLU A 593 -23.87 -49.98 9.12
N THR A 594 -23.71 -49.15 10.14
CA THR A 594 -22.40 -48.72 10.67
C THR A 594 -22.05 -49.44 11.98
N VAL A 595 -20.76 -49.55 12.28
CA VAL A 595 -20.24 -50.16 13.52
C VAL A 595 -19.67 -49.07 14.42
N GLY A 596 -20.02 -49.14 15.71
CA GLY A 596 -19.48 -48.23 16.73
C GLY A 596 -20.13 -46.84 16.71
N PRO A 597 -19.51 -45.86 17.41
CA PRO A 597 -20.04 -44.51 17.50
C PRO A 597 -19.87 -43.78 16.16
N ILE A 598 -20.93 -43.09 15.72
CA ILE A 598 -20.89 -42.26 14.51
C ILE A 598 -20.02 -41.03 14.77
N VAL A 599 -19.09 -40.75 13.84
CA VAL A 599 -18.26 -39.54 13.79
C VAL A 599 -19.12 -38.34 13.35
N SER A 600 -19.94 -37.84 14.27
CA SER A 600 -20.68 -36.57 14.14
C SER A 600 -19.77 -35.36 14.33
N GLY A 601 -20.28 -34.15 14.10
CA GLY A 601 -19.50 -32.92 14.31
C GLY A 601 -18.98 -32.72 15.73
N GLU A 602 -19.81 -33.03 16.73
CA GLU A 602 -19.38 -33.05 18.15
C GLU A 602 -18.27 -34.08 18.36
N ARG A 603 -18.42 -35.27 17.79
CA ARG A 603 -17.41 -36.32 17.89
C ARG A 603 -16.10 -35.92 17.20
N LYS A 604 -16.15 -35.16 16.10
CA LYS A 604 -14.95 -34.62 15.46
C LYS A 604 -14.18 -33.68 16.40
N ALA A 605 -14.92 -32.80 17.10
CA ALA A 605 -14.34 -31.89 18.08
C ALA A 605 -13.72 -32.64 19.28
N GLU A 606 -14.42 -33.65 19.83
CA GLU A 606 -13.89 -34.50 20.90
C GLU A 606 -12.61 -35.23 20.46
N LEU A 607 -12.60 -35.81 19.25
CA LEU A 607 -11.44 -36.53 18.72
C LEU A 607 -10.25 -35.58 18.51
N LEU A 608 -10.48 -34.34 18.06
CA LEU A 608 -9.45 -33.31 17.99
C LEU A 608 -8.84 -33.05 19.37
N GLU A 609 -9.65 -32.91 20.41
CA GLU A 609 -9.18 -32.71 21.80
C GLU A 609 -8.39 -33.92 22.30
N VAL A 610 -8.84 -35.15 22.00
CA VAL A 610 -8.14 -36.39 22.36
C VAL A 610 -6.76 -36.45 21.70
N ILE A 611 -6.64 -36.10 20.42
CA ILE A 611 -5.34 -36.08 19.72
C ILE A 611 -4.44 -34.98 20.30
N ALA A 612 -4.99 -33.79 20.55
CA ALA A 612 -4.24 -32.69 21.15
C ALA A 612 -3.69 -33.09 22.53
N GLN A 613 -4.49 -33.76 23.36
CA GLN A 613 -4.07 -34.29 24.65
C GLN A 613 -2.99 -35.37 24.51
N ALA A 614 -3.15 -36.32 23.58
CA ALA A 614 -2.18 -37.38 23.34
C ALA A 614 -0.81 -36.84 22.90
N GLU A 615 -0.80 -35.77 22.11
CA GLU A 615 0.42 -35.12 21.61
C GLU A 615 0.94 -34.01 22.55
N SER A 616 0.27 -33.77 23.69
CA SER A 616 0.62 -32.72 24.65
C SER A 616 0.68 -31.32 24.01
N VAL A 617 -0.32 -31.01 23.19
CA VAL A 617 -0.47 -29.76 22.45
C VAL A 617 -1.70 -29.01 22.97
N THR A 618 -1.60 -27.70 23.20
CA THR A 618 -2.75 -26.89 23.59
C THR A 618 -3.66 -26.61 22.38
N LEU A 619 -4.95 -26.35 22.60
CA LEU A 619 -5.87 -26.06 21.49
C LEU A 619 -5.46 -24.84 20.67
N ASP A 620 -4.80 -23.85 21.27
CA ASP A 620 -4.23 -22.70 20.57
C ASP A 620 -3.18 -23.10 19.53
N GLN A 621 -2.52 -24.26 19.71
CA GLN A 621 -1.54 -24.81 18.77
C GLN A 621 -2.16 -25.75 17.72
N VAL A 622 -3.47 -25.91 17.71
CA VAL A 622 -4.20 -26.79 16.77
C VAL A 622 -4.76 -25.98 15.60
N ILE A 623 -4.61 -26.53 14.40
CA ILE A 623 -5.29 -26.08 13.18
C ILE A 623 -6.36 -27.12 12.84
N ALA A 624 -7.55 -26.67 12.50
CA ALA A 624 -8.60 -27.52 11.93
C ALA A 624 -8.97 -27.01 10.54
N VAL A 625 -9.11 -27.91 9.56
CA VAL A 625 -9.48 -27.59 8.18
C VAL A 625 -10.68 -28.44 7.79
N GLY A 626 -11.73 -27.83 7.25
CA GLY A 626 -12.92 -28.52 6.79
C GLY A 626 -13.82 -27.62 5.94
N ASP A 627 -14.80 -28.20 5.27
CA ASP A 627 -15.71 -27.51 4.34
C ASP A 627 -17.16 -27.51 4.84
N GLY A 628 -17.51 -28.46 5.70
CA GLY A 628 -18.90 -28.83 6.00
C GLY A 628 -19.44 -28.23 7.30
N ALA A 629 -20.78 -28.27 7.43
CA ALA A 629 -21.46 -27.83 8.66
C ALA A 629 -21.20 -28.79 9.84
N ASN A 630 -20.88 -30.05 9.55
CA ASN A 630 -20.38 -31.03 10.50
C ASN A 630 -19.03 -30.61 11.11
N ASP A 631 -18.21 -29.82 10.43
CA ASP A 631 -16.89 -29.43 10.93
C ASP A 631 -16.93 -28.22 11.86
N LEU A 632 -18.03 -27.47 11.91
CA LEU A 632 -18.12 -26.22 12.66
C LEU A 632 -17.68 -26.34 14.12
N TRP A 633 -18.01 -27.45 14.79
CA TRP A 633 -17.59 -27.70 16.17
C TRP A 633 -16.07 -27.89 16.28
N MET A 634 -15.48 -28.67 15.35
CA MET A 634 -14.03 -28.90 15.28
C MET A 634 -13.29 -27.60 14.94
N LEU A 635 -13.77 -26.84 13.95
CA LEU A 635 -13.23 -25.55 13.55
C LEU A 635 -13.28 -24.51 14.67
N ALA A 636 -14.37 -24.50 15.47
CA ALA A 636 -14.52 -23.57 16.58
C ALA A 636 -13.60 -23.88 17.77
N LYS A 637 -13.25 -25.15 17.97
CA LYS A 637 -12.36 -25.61 19.05
C LYS A 637 -10.88 -25.37 18.75
N ALA A 638 -10.48 -25.46 17.49
CA ALA A 638 -9.10 -25.20 17.09
C ALA A 638 -8.68 -23.74 17.30
N GLY A 639 -7.42 -23.53 17.66
CA GLY A 639 -6.81 -22.19 17.72
C GLY A 639 -6.93 -21.46 16.37
N LEU A 640 -6.75 -22.21 15.27
CA LEU A 640 -7.02 -21.75 13.90
C LEU A 640 -7.96 -22.71 13.16
N GLY A 641 -9.24 -22.36 13.09
CA GLY A 641 -10.24 -23.06 12.26
C GLY A 641 -10.36 -22.43 10.87
N ILE A 642 -10.06 -23.22 9.83
CA ILE A 642 -10.04 -22.83 8.42
C ILE A 642 -11.19 -23.51 7.68
N ALA A 643 -12.11 -22.69 7.17
CA ALA A 643 -13.11 -23.12 6.20
C ALA A 643 -12.47 -23.20 4.80
N PHE A 644 -12.28 -24.39 4.27
CA PHE A 644 -11.67 -24.60 2.95
C PHE A 644 -12.76 -24.86 1.91
N ASN A 645 -12.88 -24.00 0.89
CA ASN A 645 -13.93 -24.06 -0.15
C ASN A 645 -15.33 -24.36 0.40
N ALA A 646 -15.60 -23.86 1.61
CA ALA A 646 -16.72 -24.30 2.41
C ALA A 646 -18.05 -23.69 1.94
N LYS A 647 -19.18 -24.27 2.35
CA LYS A 647 -20.50 -23.68 2.08
C LYS A 647 -20.66 -22.32 2.78
N PRO A 648 -21.48 -21.37 2.26
CA PRO A 648 -21.58 -20.01 2.82
C PRO A 648 -21.87 -19.96 4.33
N ARG A 649 -22.75 -20.85 4.82
CA ARG A 649 -23.08 -20.96 6.26
C ARG A 649 -21.87 -21.33 7.12
N VAL A 650 -20.93 -22.11 6.59
CA VAL A 650 -19.71 -22.51 7.27
C VAL A 650 -18.70 -21.36 7.24
N GLN A 651 -18.53 -20.74 6.08
CA GLN A 651 -17.64 -19.58 5.92
C GLN A 651 -17.99 -18.42 6.84
N GLN A 652 -19.28 -18.15 7.07
CA GLN A 652 -19.73 -17.07 7.98
C GLN A 652 -19.36 -17.33 9.45
N LYS A 653 -19.22 -18.61 9.85
CA LYS A 653 -18.95 -19.00 11.25
C LYS A 653 -17.49 -19.32 11.51
N ALA A 654 -16.72 -19.71 10.49
CA ALA A 654 -15.31 -20.02 10.62
C ALA A 654 -14.48 -18.74 10.85
N ARG A 655 -13.35 -18.89 11.55
CA ARG A 655 -12.46 -17.76 11.88
C ARG A 655 -11.60 -17.35 10.70
N ALA A 656 -11.20 -18.31 9.87
CA ALA A 656 -10.44 -18.12 8.65
C ALA A 656 -11.09 -18.91 7.51
N ARG A 657 -10.80 -18.51 6.27
CA ARG A 657 -11.29 -19.15 5.07
C ARG A 657 -10.22 -19.17 3.99
N ILE A 658 -10.30 -20.17 3.14
CA ILE A 658 -9.53 -20.30 1.90
C ILE A 658 -10.51 -20.78 0.84
N ASN A 659 -10.88 -19.91 -0.09
CA ASN A 659 -11.73 -20.23 -1.25
C ASN A 659 -10.91 -20.42 -2.53
N GLN A 660 -9.59 -20.45 -2.40
CA GLN A 660 -8.69 -20.79 -3.48
C GLN A 660 -8.54 -22.32 -3.58
N LYS A 661 -8.05 -22.81 -4.73
CA LYS A 661 -8.04 -24.26 -5.02
C LYS A 661 -7.03 -25.07 -4.21
N SER A 662 -5.93 -24.43 -3.79
CA SER A 662 -4.77 -25.12 -3.22
C SER A 662 -4.75 -25.09 -1.69
N LEU A 663 -4.44 -26.23 -1.08
CA LEU A 663 -4.26 -26.34 0.37
C LEU A 663 -2.93 -25.74 0.86
N LYS A 664 -1.95 -25.49 -0.01
CA LYS A 664 -0.66 -24.91 0.42
C LYS A 664 -0.81 -23.56 1.12
N TYR A 665 -1.89 -22.84 0.83
CA TYR A 665 -2.19 -21.54 1.41
C TYR A 665 -2.36 -21.56 2.93
N VAL A 666 -2.60 -22.73 3.54
CA VAL A 666 -2.49 -22.91 4.99
C VAL A 666 -1.10 -22.47 5.51
N LEU A 667 -0.03 -22.65 4.74
CA LEU A 667 1.33 -22.20 5.09
C LEU A 667 1.44 -20.66 5.12
N TYR A 668 0.75 -19.94 4.21
CA TYR A 668 0.72 -18.48 4.27
C TYR A 668 -0.02 -17.97 5.52
N LEU A 669 -1.08 -18.66 5.95
CA LEU A 669 -1.77 -18.32 7.21
C LEU A 669 -0.85 -18.50 8.42
N LEU A 670 0.11 -19.43 8.36
CA LEU A 670 1.19 -19.57 9.34
C LEU A 670 2.28 -18.50 9.19
N GLY A 671 2.22 -17.65 8.17
CA GLY A 671 3.18 -16.57 7.92
C GLY A 671 4.49 -17.06 7.32
N TYR A 672 4.47 -18.18 6.57
CA TYR A 672 5.59 -18.60 5.74
C TYR A 672 5.58 -17.87 4.39
N GLU A 673 6.75 -17.51 3.89
CA GLU A 673 6.93 -16.93 2.56
C GLU A 673 7.21 -18.02 1.50
N ASP A 674 7.00 -17.72 0.22
CA ASP A 674 7.26 -18.66 -0.89
C ASP A 674 8.66 -19.26 -0.87
N ALA A 675 9.67 -18.47 -0.49
CA ALA A 675 11.04 -18.95 -0.37
C ALA A 675 11.16 -20.03 0.73
N GLU A 676 10.54 -19.82 1.88
CA GLU A 676 10.52 -20.77 2.99
C GLU A 676 9.71 -22.02 2.62
N ILE A 677 8.54 -21.82 1.99
CA ILE A 677 7.67 -22.90 1.52
C ILE A 677 8.42 -23.81 0.53
N ARG A 678 9.19 -23.27 -0.41
CA ARG A 678 10.03 -24.07 -1.30
C ARG A 678 11.15 -24.82 -0.58
N GLN A 679 11.76 -24.23 0.45
CA GLN A 679 12.74 -24.94 1.27
C GLN A 679 12.10 -26.11 2.03
N LEU A 680 10.84 -25.98 2.45
CA LEU A 680 10.10 -27.07 3.07
C LEU A 680 9.80 -28.20 2.09
N ALA A 681 9.58 -27.89 0.80
CA ALA A 681 9.19 -28.86 -0.19
C ALA A 681 10.31 -29.58 -0.96
N ASN A 682 11.45 -28.91 -1.17
CA ASN A 682 12.54 -29.42 -2.02
C ASN A 682 13.51 -30.35 -1.28
N SER A 683 13.07 -31.14 -0.30
CA SER A 683 13.96 -32.12 0.36
C SER A 683 13.25 -33.43 0.66
#